data_AF-A0A946EJ42-F1
#
_entry.id   AF-A0A946EJ42-F1
#
_cell.length_a   1.000
_cell.length_b   1.000
_cell.length_c   1.000
_cell.angle_alpha   90.00
_cell.angle_beta   90.00
_cell.angle_gamma   90.00
#
_symmetry.space_group_name_H-M   'P 1'
#
loop_
_entity.id
_entity.type
_entity.pdbx_description
1 polymer ?
#
loop_
_entity_poly.entity_id
_entity_poly.type
_entity_poly.pdbx_seq_one_letter_code
_entity_poly.pdbx_strand_id
1 'polypeptide(L)'
;MSIPIVSVKKAIKIRAYAYYAASRLIIEYSEAKEPYGIVSLTKLNNIFKEFIDTSIVDTNDLEEMIAKILGVLQYFYRAGLGMRISLAETVNQLSHAEHVYNWLFREKNDIEHVFNIIDKDEIQNGIKEDILQTIEHIPLAKFNDATQDEWLKIKLTKEEQPKWFSILHLWEQRILTAFIDVWLGREDLVANNINDAPSCFEKFPANVKKRLHNKFLDKNNEGTLKNLDLGEFLGVQTGHLSCYPSIRNGYRVMLCIYKKSISELESIELIRKVTLLRAATPFVNFADADEQLRITIANIQQAILFDLVNPFQRIAHYSSKRSVITVPVLIQNLVSHHKGYDDAVTQNVMIKAVRELRGQFADRQESAIFLKKNIEQLKDIVKRDTLIEDVDDFLHNVISNKRVVFDICFASHDVFQTSFIRKKQVPFSQDRQEHSFLKKVINAELMKLLRGSVYIGSKPAVKSKFYHDKLKKAIEDVDPIKAMHELSDIHDEIVEYKIPALKLGLDAYELYLKEDDASFYQAAYLQITFAAIGIRIGGCSNGCDFESPLILVVNAMRIFYVKYGCFPGHSYLTEKEYEDFEQVIASEFLQGYCHNLLERSSQGCSGVIFLEKTLGDSVLNKIKKLAPKYGINPNEYHFYHDAETLSRIEFINESMDLVRFEKTIHKSISETKELKKSREWDVDEDCKLYNKLLPARAMIEKNRTRLKAEEKTNQEIINRIEEMFNIGTLKKLNEEIERASKTTPLKATFSKIMKFKKQTAAKLLKVKPEDKNNKK
;
A
#
# COMPACT_ATOMS: atom_id res chain seq x y z
N MET A 1 8.20 4.47 -24.13
CA MET A 1 7.02 3.65 -24.50
C MET A 1 5.76 4.41 -24.12
N SER A 2 4.68 4.24 -24.87
CA SER A 2 3.37 4.87 -24.58
C SER A 2 2.60 4.06 -23.54
N ILE A 3 1.71 4.70 -22.77
CA ILE A 3 0.74 4.00 -21.90
C ILE A 3 0.11 2.82 -22.67
N PRO A 4 0.03 1.60 -22.09
CA PRO A 4 -0.78 0.54 -22.68
C PRO A 4 -2.25 0.93 -22.59
N ILE A 5 -2.77 1.58 -23.63
CA ILE A 5 -4.16 1.99 -23.66
C ILE A 5 -5.02 0.77 -23.93
N VAL A 6 -5.70 0.31 -22.88
CA VAL A 6 -6.70 -0.74 -22.95
C VAL A 6 -8.06 -0.07 -22.98
N SER A 7 -8.84 -0.26 -24.06
CA SER A 7 -10.24 0.20 -24.08
C SER A 7 -11.00 -0.36 -22.87
N VAL A 8 -11.93 0.40 -22.28
CA VAL A 8 -12.75 -0.05 -21.13
C VAL A 8 -13.34 -1.44 -21.35
N LYS A 9 -13.85 -1.72 -22.55
CA LYS A 9 -14.37 -3.04 -22.95
C LYS A 9 -13.34 -4.16 -22.81
N LYS A 10 -12.10 -3.94 -23.29
CA LYS A 10 -11.00 -4.91 -23.18
C LYS A 10 -10.60 -5.09 -21.72
N ALA A 11 -10.57 -4.03 -20.92
CA ALA A 11 -10.29 -4.12 -19.49
C ALA A 11 -11.37 -4.92 -18.75
N ILE A 12 -12.65 -4.70 -19.05
CA ILE A 12 -13.77 -5.49 -18.52
C ILE A 12 -13.58 -6.98 -18.82
N LYS A 13 -13.21 -7.35 -20.06
CA LYS A 13 -12.94 -8.76 -20.41
C LYS A 13 -11.73 -9.33 -19.66
N ILE A 14 -10.67 -8.53 -19.47
CA ILE A 14 -9.50 -8.92 -18.68
C ILE A 14 -9.89 -9.15 -17.21
N ARG A 15 -10.71 -8.28 -16.62
CA ARG A 15 -11.21 -8.42 -15.24
C ARG A 15 -12.10 -9.63 -15.07
N ALA A 16 -13.01 -9.86 -16.01
CA ALA A 16 -13.83 -11.07 -16.05
C ALA A 16 -12.96 -12.35 -16.02
N TYR A 17 -11.87 -12.37 -16.80
CA TYR A 17 -10.93 -13.49 -16.79
C TYR A 17 -10.22 -13.65 -15.43
N ALA A 18 -9.78 -12.55 -14.80
CA ALA A 18 -9.16 -12.57 -13.49
C ALA A 18 -10.10 -13.17 -12.42
N TYR A 19 -11.37 -12.76 -12.39
CA TYR A 19 -12.36 -13.33 -11.46
C TYR A 19 -12.70 -14.79 -11.75
N TYR A 20 -12.78 -15.14 -13.03
CA TYR A 20 -12.94 -16.53 -13.45
C TYR A 20 -11.78 -17.40 -12.95
N ALA A 21 -10.53 -16.97 -13.18
CA ALA A 21 -9.33 -17.69 -12.75
C ALA A 21 -9.23 -17.76 -11.21
N ALA A 22 -9.51 -16.67 -10.50
CA ALA A 22 -9.58 -16.62 -9.04
C ALA A 22 -10.59 -17.62 -8.47
N SER A 23 -11.78 -17.68 -9.07
CA SER A 23 -12.84 -18.62 -8.66
C SER A 23 -12.45 -20.08 -8.89
N ARG A 24 -11.72 -20.35 -9.98
CA ARG A 24 -11.16 -21.69 -10.23
C ARG A 24 -10.14 -22.08 -9.17
N LEU A 25 -9.23 -21.18 -8.78
CA LEU A 25 -8.26 -21.43 -7.72
C LEU A 25 -8.95 -21.85 -6.43
N ILE A 26 -10.00 -21.13 -6.03
CA ILE A 26 -10.80 -21.48 -4.83
C ILE A 26 -11.33 -22.91 -4.94
N ILE A 27 -11.97 -23.26 -6.06
CA ILE A 27 -12.61 -24.56 -6.25
C ILE A 27 -11.58 -25.70 -6.29
N GLU A 28 -10.54 -25.54 -7.12
CA GLU A 28 -9.52 -26.56 -7.37
C GLU A 28 -8.66 -26.84 -6.12
N TYR A 29 -8.31 -25.80 -5.36
CA TYR A 29 -7.51 -25.95 -4.13
C TYR A 29 -8.34 -26.21 -2.87
N SER A 30 -9.67 -26.21 -2.93
CA SER A 30 -10.53 -26.57 -1.80
C SER A 30 -10.76 -28.07 -1.62
N GLU A 31 -10.33 -28.93 -2.57
CA GLU A 31 -10.44 -30.40 -2.51
C GLU A 31 -11.84 -30.88 -2.11
N ALA A 32 -12.86 -30.32 -2.75
CA ALA A 32 -14.24 -30.71 -2.49
C ALA A 32 -14.54 -32.15 -2.90
N LYS A 33 -15.57 -32.72 -2.26
CA LYS A 33 -16.08 -34.04 -2.63
C LYS A 33 -16.60 -34.03 -4.07
N GLU A 34 -16.26 -35.05 -4.84
CA GLU A 34 -16.91 -35.28 -6.13
C GLU A 34 -18.40 -35.63 -5.93
N PRO A 35 -19.29 -35.21 -6.85
CA PRO A 35 -19.03 -34.53 -8.13
C PRO A 35 -19.05 -32.99 -8.03
N TYR A 36 -19.17 -32.41 -6.83
CA TYR A 36 -19.54 -31.00 -6.67
C TYR A 36 -18.49 -30.03 -7.21
N GLY A 37 -17.19 -30.32 -7.06
CA GLY A 37 -16.13 -29.51 -7.67
C GLY A 37 -16.24 -29.47 -9.20
N ILE A 38 -16.48 -30.62 -9.85
CA ILE A 38 -16.63 -30.74 -11.30
C ILE A 38 -17.86 -29.95 -11.79
N VAL A 39 -18.98 -30.06 -11.08
CA VAL A 39 -20.22 -29.32 -11.40
C VAL A 39 -19.97 -27.81 -11.31
N SER A 40 -19.35 -27.34 -10.22
CA SER A 40 -19.04 -25.92 -10.05
C SER A 40 -18.09 -25.40 -11.12
N LEU A 41 -17.03 -26.15 -11.47
CA LEU A 41 -16.12 -25.78 -12.56
C LEU A 41 -16.83 -25.74 -13.92
N THR A 42 -17.73 -26.69 -14.19
CA THR A 42 -18.51 -26.71 -15.43
C THR A 42 -19.41 -25.48 -15.54
N LYS A 43 -20.13 -25.13 -14.47
CA LYS A 43 -20.99 -23.94 -14.45
C LYS A 43 -20.17 -22.65 -14.58
N LEU A 44 -19.02 -22.57 -13.90
CA LEU A 44 -18.08 -21.45 -14.00
C LEU A 44 -17.56 -21.27 -15.44
N ASN A 45 -17.19 -22.36 -16.12
CA ASN A 45 -16.77 -22.33 -17.53
C ASN A 45 -17.89 -21.82 -18.46
N ASN A 46 -19.14 -22.25 -18.23
CA ASN A 46 -20.28 -21.80 -19.02
C ASN A 46 -20.54 -20.30 -18.82
N ILE A 47 -20.54 -19.81 -17.57
CA ILE A 47 -20.69 -18.38 -17.26
C ILE A 47 -19.62 -17.55 -17.98
N PHE A 48 -18.36 -17.99 -17.93
CA PHE A 48 -17.27 -17.24 -18.56
C PHE A 48 -17.35 -17.28 -20.09
N LYS A 49 -17.70 -18.43 -20.67
CA LYS A 49 -17.91 -18.57 -22.12
C LYS A 49 -19.03 -17.65 -22.60
N GLU A 50 -20.18 -17.68 -21.93
CA GLU A 50 -21.31 -16.77 -22.21
C GLU A 50 -20.87 -15.30 -22.18
N PHE A 51 -20.08 -14.90 -21.19
CA PHE A 51 -19.59 -13.54 -21.06
C PHE A 51 -18.62 -13.13 -22.18
N ILE A 52 -17.67 -14.00 -22.56
CA ILE A 52 -16.70 -13.69 -23.62
C ILE A 52 -17.39 -13.57 -24.98
N ASP A 53 -18.36 -14.44 -25.25
CA ASP A 53 -19.13 -14.51 -26.50
C ASP A 53 -20.02 -13.27 -26.68
N THR A 54 -20.28 -12.50 -25.62
CA THR A 54 -20.98 -11.21 -25.70
C THR A 54 -20.17 -10.18 -26.50
N SER A 55 -20.80 -9.65 -27.56
CA SER A 55 -20.19 -8.72 -28.51
C SER A 55 -20.01 -7.32 -27.95
N ILE A 56 -20.88 -6.87 -27.04
CA ILE A 56 -20.80 -5.57 -26.34
C ILE A 56 -20.87 -5.87 -24.85
N VAL A 57 -19.83 -5.49 -24.10
CA VAL A 57 -19.78 -5.71 -22.64
C VAL A 57 -19.56 -4.39 -21.92
N ASP A 58 -20.33 -4.16 -20.85
CA ASP A 58 -20.22 -3.02 -19.96
C ASP A 58 -19.96 -3.44 -18.49
N THR A 59 -19.97 -2.47 -17.58
CA THR A 59 -19.75 -2.73 -16.14
C THR A 59 -20.90 -3.51 -15.49
N ASN A 60 -22.15 -3.34 -15.95
CA ASN A 60 -23.28 -4.10 -15.42
C ASN A 60 -23.18 -5.58 -15.80
N ASP A 61 -22.73 -5.88 -17.02
CA ASP A 61 -22.47 -7.26 -17.45
C ASP A 61 -21.41 -7.93 -16.56
N LEU A 62 -20.35 -7.18 -16.21
CA LEU A 62 -19.30 -7.66 -15.31
C LEU A 62 -19.84 -7.89 -13.89
N GLU A 63 -20.63 -6.95 -13.34
CA GLU A 63 -21.31 -7.12 -12.06
C GLU A 63 -22.23 -8.35 -12.05
N GLU A 64 -22.99 -8.59 -13.13
CA GLU A 64 -23.85 -9.76 -13.27
C GLU A 64 -23.04 -11.05 -13.32
N MET A 65 -21.92 -11.08 -14.06
CA MET A 65 -21.01 -12.23 -14.09
C MET A 65 -20.45 -12.53 -12.69
N ILE A 66 -19.98 -11.51 -11.97
CA ILE A 66 -19.47 -11.66 -10.60
C ILE A 66 -20.58 -12.20 -9.69
N ALA A 67 -21.80 -11.69 -9.77
CA ALA A 67 -22.94 -12.22 -9.01
C ALA A 67 -23.22 -13.71 -9.31
N LYS A 68 -23.15 -14.12 -10.59
CA LYS A 68 -23.30 -15.54 -10.98
C LYS A 68 -22.18 -16.40 -10.39
N ILE A 69 -20.93 -15.92 -10.44
CA ILE A 69 -19.75 -16.56 -9.84
C ILE A 69 -19.94 -16.73 -8.32
N LEU A 70 -20.37 -15.68 -7.61
CA LEU A 70 -20.64 -15.75 -6.17
C LEU A 70 -21.69 -16.81 -5.85
N GLY A 71 -22.73 -16.94 -6.69
CA GLY A 71 -23.72 -18.02 -6.58
C GLY A 71 -23.12 -19.43 -6.74
N VAL A 72 -22.20 -19.62 -7.70
CA VAL A 72 -21.48 -20.89 -7.89
C VAL A 72 -20.58 -21.20 -6.70
N LEU A 73 -19.86 -20.21 -6.16
CA LEU A 73 -19.02 -20.40 -4.99
C LEU A 73 -19.85 -20.74 -3.75
N GLN A 74 -20.96 -20.03 -3.49
CA GLN A 74 -21.90 -20.34 -2.41
C GLN A 74 -22.42 -21.78 -2.49
N TYR A 75 -22.79 -22.24 -3.69
CA TYR A 75 -23.14 -23.63 -3.92
C TYR A 75 -21.96 -24.57 -3.62
N PHE A 76 -20.77 -24.25 -4.12
CA PHE A 76 -19.56 -25.05 -3.93
C PHE A 76 -19.19 -25.27 -2.47
N TYR A 77 -19.11 -24.20 -1.65
CA TYR A 77 -18.80 -24.32 -0.23
C TYR A 77 -19.82 -25.22 0.47
N ARG A 78 -21.09 -25.05 0.13
CA ARG A 78 -22.16 -25.76 0.79
C ARG A 78 -22.25 -27.22 0.38
N ALA A 79 -22.29 -27.51 -0.91
CA ALA A 79 -22.47 -28.85 -1.43
C ALA A 79 -21.16 -29.64 -1.44
N GLY A 80 -20.06 -28.99 -1.85
CA GLY A 80 -18.74 -29.59 -1.99
C GLY A 80 -17.99 -29.75 -0.67
N LEU A 81 -18.05 -28.74 0.20
CA LEU A 81 -17.32 -28.74 1.48
C LEU A 81 -18.21 -28.98 2.70
N GLY A 82 -19.54 -28.95 2.55
CA GLY A 82 -20.47 -29.04 3.68
C GLY A 82 -20.44 -27.79 4.58
N MET A 83 -19.88 -26.68 4.10
CA MET A 83 -19.69 -25.45 4.86
C MET A 83 -20.68 -24.39 4.43
N ARG A 84 -21.25 -23.66 5.39
CA ARG A 84 -22.03 -22.45 5.10
C ARG A 84 -21.17 -21.24 5.38
N ILE A 85 -20.97 -20.41 4.37
CA ILE A 85 -20.28 -19.14 4.50
C ILE A 85 -21.24 -18.01 4.11
N SER A 86 -21.07 -16.85 4.75
CA SER A 86 -21.87 -15.68 4.39
C SER A 86 -21.52 -15.17 2.99
N LEU A 87 -22.41 -14.38 2.38
CA LEU A 87 -22.13 -13.75 1.10
C LEU A 87 -20.95 -12.78 1.18
N ALA A 88 -20.87 -11.99 2.27
CA ALA A 88 -19.74 -11.10 2.52
C ALA A 88 -18.41 -11.86 2.60
N GLU A 89 -18.42 -13.03 3.24
CA GLU A 89 -17.26 -13.92 3.31
C GLU A 89 -16.90 -14.48 1.92
N THR A 90 -17.87 -14.79 1.06
CA THR A 90 -17.59 -15.25 -0.31
C THR A 90 -16.96 -14.16 -1.16
N VAL A 91 -17.45 -12.92 -1.04
CA VAL A 91 -16.87 -11.76 -1.71
C VAL A 91 -15.43 -11.54 -1.26
N ASN A 92 -15.19 -11.60 0.06
CA ASN A 92 -13.84 -11.46 0.61
C ASN A 92 -12.89 -12.55 0.07
N GLN A 93 -13.34 -13.81 0.05
CA GLN A 93 -12.56 -14.91 -0.50
C GLN A 93 -12.28 -14.76 -2.01
N LEU A 94 -13.25 -14.30 -2.80
CA LEU A 94 -13.05 -14.03 -4.23
C LEU A 94 -12.03 -12.91 -4.45
N SER A 95 -12.12 -11.82 -3.68
CA SER A 95 -11.15 -10.73 -3.71
C SER A 95 -9.74 -11.23 -3.40
N HIS A 96 -9.57 -11.96 -2.29
CA HIS A 96 -8.29 -12.55 -1.90
C HIS A 96 -7.73 -13.49 -2.99
N ALA A 97 -8.58 -14.35 -3.56
CA ALA A 97 -8.16 -15.27 -4.62
C ALA A 97 -7.73 -14.53 -5.89
N GLU A 98 -8.36 -13.40 -6.21
CA GLU A 98 -7.95 -12.56 -7.33
C GLU A 98 -6.54 -12.00 -7.11
N HIS A 99 -6.22 -11.55 -5.89
CA HIS A 99 -4.88 -11.10 -5.55
C HIS A 99 -3.85 -12.21 -5.56
N VAL A 100 -4.18 -13.40 -5.05
CA VAL A 100 -3.29 -14.57 -5.12
C VAL A 100 -3.05 -14.98 -6.57
N TYR A 101 -4.09 -14.97 -7.42
CA TYR A 101 -3.96 -15.20 -8.85
C TYR A 101 -3.01 -14.19 -9.50
N ASN A 102 -3.27 -12.90 -9.27
CA ASN A 102 -2.44 -11.82 -9.80
C ASN A 102 -1.01 -11.94 -9.32
N TRP A 103 -0.77 -12.29 -8.05
CA TRP A 103 0.57 -12.41 -7.48
C TRP A 103 1.33 -13.64 -7.99
N LEU A 104 0.79 -14.84 -7.79
CA LEU A 104 1.54 -16.09 -7.92
C LEU A 104 1.32 -16.80 -9.25
N PHE A 105 0.19 -16.60 -9.93
CA PHE A 105 -0.16 -17.37 -11.13
C PHE A 105 -0.02 -16.57 -12.43
N ARG A 106 -0.25 -15.26 -12.38
CA ARG A 106 -0.17 -14.40 -13.54
C ARG A 106 1.29 -14.07 -13.88
N GLU A 107 1.61 -14.09 -15.17
CA GLU A 107 2.90 -13.57 -15.67
C GLU A 107 2.94 -12.05 -15.48
N LYS A 108 4.06 -11.54 -14.96
CA LYS A 108 4.27 -10.11 -14.76
C LYS A 108 5.59 -9.72 -15.40
N ASN A 109 5.55 -8.73 -16.28
CA ASN A 109 6.76 -8.06 -16.74
C ASN A 109 7.22 -7.09 -15.67
N ASP A 110 8.53 -7.04 -15.41
CA ASP A 110 9.14 -6.04 -14.53
C ASP A 110 8.78 -4.63 -14.94
N ILE A 111 8.74 -3.73 -13.95
CA ILE A 111 8.48 -2.32 -14.22
C ILE A 111 9.70 -1.81 -14.93
N GLU A 112 9.53 -1.50 -16.20
CA GLU A 112 10.59 -0.95 -17.04
C GLU A 112 11.14 0.34 -16.42
N HIS A 113 12.43 0.55 -16.62
CA HIS A 113 13.08 1.80 -16.23
C HIS A 113 12.56 2.95 -17.10
N VAL A 114 12.34 4.10 -16.48
CA VAL A 114 11.94 5.32 -17.19
C VAL A 114 13.20 6.10 -17.52
N PHE A 115 13.34 6.51 -18.79
CA PHE A 115 14.50 7.25 -19.28
C PHE A 115 14.04 8.63 -19.78
N ASN A 116 14.70 9.68 -19.29
CA ASN A 116 14.51 11.06 -19.74
C ASN A 116 15.86 11.66 -20.10
N ILE A 117 16.02 12.13 -21.34
CA ILE A 117 17.21 12.90 -21.74
C ILE A 117 16.92 14.36 -21.40
N ILE A 118 17.75 14.95 -20.55
CA ILE A 118 17.73 16.39 -20.27
C ILE A 118 18.70 17.01 -21.27
N ASP A 119 18.16 17.52 -22.36
CA ASP A 119 18.94 18.25 -23.34
C ASP A 119 19.40 19.57 -22.72
N LYS A 120 20.72 19.75 -22.62
CA LYS A 120 21.38 20.94 -22.04
C LYS A 120 21.61 22.02 -23.10
N ASP A 121 20.79 22.09 -24.15
CA ASP A 121 20.92 23.07 -25.23
C ASP A 121 20.70 24.54 -24.81
N GLU A 122 20.67 24.87 -23.51
CA GLU A 122 20.71 26.24 -22.97
C GLU A 122 21.80 26.50 -21.90
N ILE A 123 22.78 25.62 -21.70
CA ILE A 123 23.94 25.99 -20.86
C ILE A 123 24.96 26.74 -21.71
N GLN A 124 24.98 28.07 -21.53
CA GLN A 124 26.03 28.97 -21.98
C GLN A 124 27.40 28.39 -21.55
N ASN A 125 28.15 27.76 -22.48
CA ASN A 125 29.64 27.58 -22.50
C ASN A 125 30.13 26.35 -23.30
N GLY A 126 29.58 26.08 -24.50
CA GLY A 126 30.36 25.47 -25.59
C GLY A 126 30.75 23.99 -25.49
N ILE A 127 30.24 23.21 -24.52
CA ILE A 127 30.33 21.74 -24.51
C ILE A 127 28.90 21.20 -24.44
N LYS A 128 28.44 20.51 -25.50
CA LYS A 128 27.20 19.72 -25.44
C LYS A 128 27.48 18.53 -24.51
N GLU A 129 26.85 18.54 -23.34
CA GLU A 129 26.86 17.41 -22.42
C GLU A 129 25.44 16.87 -22.34
N ASP A 130 25.21 15.64 -22.76
CA ASP A 130 23.90 15.02 -22.57
C ASP A 130 23.81 14.54 -21.12
N ILE A 131 22.81 15.03 -20.38
CA ILE A 131 22.45 14.47 -19.08
C ILE A 131 21.33 13.47 -19.31
N LEU A 132 21.60 12.20 -18.99
CA LEU A 132 20.59 11.15 -18.98
C LEU A 132 20.07 10.97 -17.57
N GLN A 133 18.76 11.10 -17.38
CA GLN A 133 18.10 10.74 -16.14
C GLN A 133 17.39 9.40 -16.28
N THR A 134 17.58 8.50 -15.33
CA THR A 134 16.84 7.24 -15.25
C THR A 134 16.12 7.09 -13.92
N ILE A 135 14.94 6.50 -13.97
CA ILE A 135 14.20 6.07 -12.78
C ILE A 135 14.20 4.55 -12.80
N GLU A 136 14.91 3.95 -11.85
CA GLU A 136 15.04 2.51 -11.69
C GLU A 136 14.08 2.01 -10.61
N HIS A 137 13.44 0.87 -10.87
CA HIS A 137 12.47 0.24 -9.96
C HIS A 137 13.00 -1.11 -9.52
N ILE A 138 13.49 -1.19 -8.28
CA ILE A 138 14.00 -2.45 -7.73
C ILE A 138 12.92 -3.06 -6.83
N PRO A 139 12.40 -4.27 -7.15
CA PRO A 139 11.39 -4.93 -6.35
C PRO A 139 11.89 -5.32 -4.95
N LEU A 140 11.07 -5.07 -3.92
CA LEU A 140 11.27 -5.60 -2.57
C LEU A 140 10.72 -7.02 -2.48
N ALA A 141 11.32 -7.93 -3.25
CA ALA A 141 10.93 -9.33 -3.23
C ALA A 141 11.66 -10.11 -2.13
N LYS A 142 12.92 -9.77 -1.82
CA LYS A 142 13.75 -10.57 -0.92
C LYS A 142 13.24 -10.59 0.52
N PHE A 143 13.15 -11.78 1.11
CA PHE A 143 12.92 -11.95 2.54
C PHE A 143 14.23 -11.77 3.31
N ASN A 144 14.09 -11.43 4.59
CA ASN A 144 15.19 -11.61 5.54
C ASN A 144 15.11 -13.02 6.13
N ASP A 145 16.20 -13.49 6.75
CA ASP A 145 16.29 -14.85 7.31
C ASP A 145 15.13 -15.15 8.28
N ALA A 146 14.77 -14.20 9.14
CA ALA A 146 13.69 -14.40 10.11
C ALA A 146 12.31 -14.56 9.44
N THR A 147 12.04 -13.76 8.40
CA THR A 147 10.81 -13.86 7.61
C THR A 147 10.81 -15.16 6.81
N GLN A 148 11.92 -15.52 6.16
CA GLN A 148 12.03 -16.78 5.44
C GLN A 148 11.79 -17.99 6.37
N ASP A 149 12.44 -18.03 7.52
CA ASP A 149 12.24 -19.07 8.53
C ASP A 149 10.78 -19.14 8.99
N GLU A 150 10.14 -17.98 9.21
CA GLU A 150 8.73 -17.92 9.57
C GLU A 150 7.83 -18.50 8.48
N TRP A 151 8.08 -18.20 7.22
CA TRP A 151 7.36 -18.77 6.08
C TRP A 151 7.57 -20.28 5.96
N LEU A 152 8.78 -20.78 6.23
CA LEU A 152 9.05 -22.22 6.20
C LEU A 152 8.31 -22.98 7.31
N LYS A 153 7.95 -22.32 8.42
CA LYS A 153 7.18 -22.94 9.51
C LYS A 153 5.76 -23.34 9.11
N ILE A 154 5.22 -22.89 7.99
CA ILE A 154 3.90 -23.36 7.54
C ILE A 154 3.88 -24.87 7.27
N LYS A 155 5.06 -25.47 7.03
CA LYS A 155 5.25 -26.90 6.81
C LYS A 155 5.31 -27.74 8.10
N LEU A 156 5.36 -27.09 9.26
CA LEU A 156 5.40 -27.77 10.55
C LEU A 156 4.01 -28.26 10.99
N THR A 157 3.96 -28.86 12.18
CA THR A 157 2.70 -29.29 12.79
C THR A 157 1.77 -28.10 13.02
N LYS A 158 0.46 -28.34 13.11
CA LYS A 158 -0.55 -27.27 13.21
C LYS A 158 -0.31 -26.35 14.41
N GLU A 159 0.24 -26.89 15.50
CA GLU A 159 0.60 -26.19 16.72
C GLU A 159 1.82 -25.27 16.56
N GLU A 160 2.69 -25.58 15.60
CA GLU A 160 3.93 -24.85 15.30
C GLU A 160 3.78 -23.88 14.11
N GLN A 161 2.68 -23.98 13.36
CA GLN A 161 2.39 -23.09 12.25
C GLN A 161 2.24 -21.64 12.73
N PRO A 162 2.68 -20.66 11.92
CA PRO A 162 2.47 -19.25 12.24
C PRO A 162 0.97 -18.93 12.38
N LYS A 163 0.63 -18.08 13.35
CA LYS A 163 -0.76 -17.64 13.56
C LYS A 163 -1.36 -17.07 12.28
N TRP A 164 -0.60 -16.26 11.53
CA TRP A 164 -1.09 -15.67 10.30
C TRP A 164 -1.49 -16.67 9.23
N PHE A 165 -0.81 -17.82 9.18
CA PHE A 165 -1.11 -18.88 8.22
C PHE A 165 -2.37 -19.64 8.63
N SER A 166 -2.52 -19.90 9.94
CA SER A 166 -3.62 -20.69 10.48
C SER A 166 -5.01 -20.08 10.27
N ILE A 167 -5.09 -18.75 10.08
CA ILE A 167 -6.36 -18.04 9.85
C ILE A 167 -6.76 -17.92 8.38
N LEU A 168 -5.84 -18.27 7.46
CA LEU A 168 -6.11 -18.17 6.03
C LEU A 168 -7.17 -19.18 5.61
N HIS A 169 -7.82 -18.94 4.46
CA HIS A 169 -8.76 -19.92 3.93
C HIS A 169 -8.03 -21.20 3.51
N LEU A 170 -8.71 -22.35 3.59
CA LEU A 170 -8.07 -23.64 3.32
C LEU A 170 -7.45 -23.72 1.91
N TRP A 171 -8.11 -23.16 0.90
CA TRP A 171 -7.58 -23.10 -0.47
C TRP A 171 -6.30 -22.27 -0.53
N GLU A 172 -6.24 -21.17 0.21
CA GLU A 172 -5.11 -20.24 0.27
C GLU A 172 -3.91 -20.88 0.98
N GLN A 173 -4.16 -21.53 2.12
CA GLN A 173 -3.14 -22.33 2.83
C GLN A 173 -2.51 -23.37 1.91
N ARG A 174 -3.32 -24.07 1.12
CA ARG A 174 -2.85 -25.11 0.19
C ARG A 174 -2.05 -24.53 -0.97
N ILE A 175 -2.44 -23.38 -1.53
CA ILE A 175 -1.66 -22.69 -2.56
C ILE A 175 -0.28 -22.33 -2.00
N LEU A 176 -0.22 -21.63 -0.86
CA LEU A 176 1.06 -21.22 -0.27
C LEU A 176 1.95 -22.43 0.06
N THR A 177 1.35 -23.48 0.62
CA THR A 177 2.05 -24.75 0.90
C THR A 177 2.64 -25.35 -0.38
N ALA A 178 1.87 -25.40 -1.48
CA ALA A 178 2.33 -25.93 -2.76
C ALA A 178 3.51 -25.12 -3.33
N PHE A 179 3.47 -23.79 -3.24
CA PHE A 179 4.59 -22.95 -3.67
C PHE A 179 5.85 -23.18 -2.83
N ILE A 180 5.71 -23.34 -1.51
CA ILE A 180 6.86 -23.68 -0.65
C ILE A 180 7.41 -25.07 -0.97
N ASP A 181 6.56 -26.06 -1.20
CA ASP A 181 7.01 -27.41 -1.57
C ASP A 181 7.81 -27.41 -2.87
N VAL A 182 7.36 -26.63 -3.86
CA VAL A 182 8.07 -26.46 -5.13
C VAL A 182 9.40 -25.73 -4.95
N TRP A 183 9.46 -24.72 -4.07
CA TRP A 183 10.73 -24.05 -3.75
C TRP A 183 11.70 -24.97 -3.00
N LEU A 184 11.21 -25.78 -2.06
CA LEU A 184 12.03 -26.76 -1.34
C LEU A 184 12.59 -27.82 -2.29
N GLY A 185 11.81 -28.29 -3.27
CA GLY A 185 12.23 -29.26 -4.29
C GLY A 185 12.96 -28.68 -5.51
N ARG A 186 13.44 -27.42 -5.46
CA ARG A 186 14.02 -26.72 -6.62
C ARG A 186 15.24 -27.39 -7.23
N GLU A 187 16.09 -28.02 -6.41
CA GLU A 187 17.31 -28.70 -6.90
C GLU A 187 16.95 -29.99 -7.67
N ASP A 188 16.02 -30.79 -7.13
CA ASP A 188 15.53 -32.01 -7.77
C ASP A 188 14.83 -31.71 -9.10
N LEU A 189 14.04 -30.63 -9.15
CA LEU A 189 13.35 -30.18 -10.37
C LEU A 189 14.31 -29.86 -11.52
N VAL A 190 15.49 -29.32 -11.22
CA VAL A 190 16.52 -29.03 -12.23
C VAL A 190 17.32 -30.29 -12.59
N ALA A 191 17.62 -31.15 -11.61
CA ALA A 191 18.46 -32.33 -11.81
C ALA A 191 17.76 -33.47 -12.58
N ASN A 192 16.50 -33.76 -12.25
CA ASN A 192 15.78 -34.95 -12.75
C ASN A 192 14.69 -34.62 -13.78
N ASN A 193 14.64 -33.36 -14.23
CA ASN A 193 13.57 -32.84 -15.09
C ASN A 193 12.18 -32.93 -14.41
N ILE A 194 11.11 -32.46 -15.08
CA ILE A 194 9.74 -32.37 -14.52
C ILE A 194 9.17 -33.68 -13.93
N ASN A 195 9.77 -34.84 -14.25
CA ASN A 195 9.28 -36.16 -13.83
C ASN A 195 9.33 -36.41 -12.31
N ASP A 196 10.28 -35.80 -11.60
CA ASP A 196 10.40 -35.91 -10.13
C ASP A 196 9.82 -34.69 -9.40
N ALA A 197 9.01 -33.89 -10.09
CA ALA A 197 8.37 -32.74 -9.50
C ALA A 197 7.47 -33.16 -8.31
N PRO A 198 7.41 -32.35 -7.23
CA PRO A 198 6.41 -32.54 -6.19
C PRO A 198 5.02 -32.66 -6.82
N SER A 199 4.16 -33.56 -6.32
CA SER A 199 2.82 -33.78 -6.91
C SER A 199 1.96 -32.51 -6.96
N CYS A 200 2.24 -31.53 -6.10
CA CYS A 200 1.62 -30.21 -6.13
C CYS A 200 2.05 -29.35 -7.34
N PHE A 201 3.24 -29.56 -7.90
CA PHE A 201 3.71 -28.90 -9.11
C PHE A 201 2.79 -29.23 -10.28
N GLU A 202 2.37 -30.49 -10.41
CA GLU A 202 1.46 -30.91 -11.48
C GLU A 202 0.09 -30.22 -11.45
N LYS A 203 -0.34 -29.76 -10.26
CA LYS A 203 -1.58 -28.97 -10.10
C LYS A 203 -1.45 -27.56 -10.67
N PHE A 204 -0.23 -27.04 -10.90
CA PHE A 204 -0.06 -25.70 -11.44
C PHE A 204 -0.40 -25.63 -12.93
N PRO A 205 -0.98 -24.51 -13.40
CA PRO A 205 -1.16 -24.24 -14.82
C PRO A 205 0.15 -24.36 -15.60
N ALA A 206 0.08 -24.84 -16.84
CA ALA A 206 1.27 -25.12 -17.66
C ALA A 206 2.20 -23.90 -17.84
N ASN A 207 1.64 -22.70 -17.98
CA ASN A 207 2.41 -21.46 -18.05
C ASN A 207 3.16 -21.17 -16.74
N VAL A 208 2.54 -21.43 -15.58
CA VAL A 208 3.16 -21.28 -14.26
C VAL A 208 4.30 -22.30 -14.11
N LYS A 209 4.05 -23.58 -14.43
CA LYS A 209 5.08 -24.63 -14.41
C LYS A 209 6.30 -24.24 -15.23
N LYS A 210 6.08 -23.84 -16.50
CA LYS A 210 7.14 -23.42 -17.41
C LYS A 210 7.95 -22.25 -16.85
N ARG A 211 7.27 -21.22 -16.33
CA ARG A 211 7.92 -20.03 -15.76
C ARG A 211 8.77 -20.38 -14.53
N LEU A 212 8.24 -21.17 -13.59
CA LEU A 212 8.97 -21.56 -12.39
C LEU A 212 10.19 -22.42 -12.74
N HIS A 213 10.03 -23.37 -13.67
CA HIS A 213 11.13 -24.21 -14.14
C HIS A 213 12.24 -23.39 -14.79
N ASN A 214 11.90 -22.46 -15.70
CA ASN A 214 12.87 -21.57 -16.32
C ASN A 214 13.63 -20.74 -15.28
N LYS A 215 12.91 -20.19 -14.28
CA LYS A 215 13.53 -19.42 -13.19
C LYS A 215 14.55 -20.27 -12.41
N PHE A 216 14.26 -21.54 -12.15
CA PHE A 216 15.23 -22.43 -11.48
C PHE A 216 16.42 -22.77 -12.37
N LEU A 217 16.21 -22.99 -13.67
CA LEU A 217 17.30 -23.19 -14.62
C LEU A 217 18.23 -21.97 -14.70
N ASP A 218 17.66 -20.77 -14.78
CA ASP A 218 18.42 -19.52 -14.81
C ASP A 218 19.28 -19.38 -13.54
N LYS A 219 18.68 -19.61 -12.36
CA LYS A 219 19.40 -19.58 -11.08
C LYS A 219 20.44 -20.68 -10.95
N ASN A 220 20.22 -21.84 -11.54
CA ASN A 220 21.21 -22.92 -11.59
C ASN A 220 22.40 -22.53 -12.45
N ASN A 221 22.15 -21.94 -13.62
CA ASN A 221 23.19 -21.45 -14.53
C ASN A 221 24.00 -20.31 -13.90
N GLU A 222 23.36 -19.48 -13.06
CA GLU A 222 24.03 -18.46 -12.24
C GLU A 222 24.82 -19.03 -11.06
N GLY A 223 24.68 -20.33 -10.74
CA GLY A 223 25.28 -20.95 -9.56
C GLY A 223 24.64 -20.52 -8.23
N THR A 224 23.44 -19.92 -8.27
CA THR A 224 22.76 -19.34 -7.11
C THR A 224 21.52 -20.11 -6.66
N LEU A 225 21.12 -21.18 -7.37
CA LEU A 225 19.89 -21.96 -7.09
C LEU A 225 19.79 -22.41 -5.62
N LYS A 226 20.86 -22.95 -5.06
CA LYS A 226 20.89 -23.44 -3.67
C LYS A 226 20.57 -22.33 -2.67
N ASN A 227 21.00 -21.10 -2.96
CA ASN A 227 20.83 -19.92 -2.13
C ASN A 227 19.69 -19.01 -2.61
N LEU A 228 18.80 -19.50 -3.48
CA LEU A 228 17.66 -18.73 -3.97
C LEU A 228 16.72 -18.40 -2.81
N ASP A 229 16.62 -17.12 -2.46
CA ASP A 229 15.71 -16.62 -1.43
C ASP A 229 14.22 -16.92 -1.75
N LEU A 230 13.44 -17.27 -0.73
CA LEU A 230 12.02 -17.59 -0.89
C LEU A 230 11.20 -16.37 -1.36
N GLY A 231 11.50 -15.19 -0.84
CA GLY A 231 10.84 -13.97 -1.27
C GLY A 231 11.16 -13.63 -2.73
N GLU A 232 12.42 -13.79 -3.15
CA GLU A 232 12.83 -13.67 -4.56
C GLU A 232 12.06 -14.67 -5.43
N PHE A 233 11.85 -15.91 -4.96
CA PHE A 233 11.04 -16.91 -5.65
C PHE A 233 9.57 -16.49 -5.80
N LEU A 234 8.90 -16.12 -4.70
CA LEU A 234 7.49 -15.72 -4.66
C LEU A 234 7.23 -14.39 -5.39
N GLY A 235 8.22 -13.50 -5.44
CA GLY A 235 8.14 -12.20 -6.09
C GLY A 235 7.36 -11.15 -5.28
N VAL A 236 7.22 -9.95 -5.85
CA VAL A 236 6.56 -8.82 -5.17
C VAL A 236 5.07 -9.09 -5.00
N GLN A 237 4.64 -9.01 -3.75
CA GLN A 237 3.24 -9.14 -3.39
C GLN A 237 2.41 -7.94 -3.88
N THR A 238 1.19 -8.19 -4.35
CA THR A 238 0.27 -7.14 -4.83
C THR A 238 -0.35 -6.32 -3.69
N GLY A 239 -0.85 -5.12 -3.99
CA GLY A 239 -1.26 -4.10 -3.01
C GLY A 239 -2.49 -4.39 -2.11
N HIS A 240 -3.21 -5.50 -2.27
CA HIS A 240 -4.40 -5.78 -1.43
C HIS A 240 -4.06 -6.04 0.03
N LEU A 241 -5.02 -5.82 0.92
CA LEU A 241 -4.94 -6.20 2.34
C LEU A 241 -4.73 -7.71 2.47
N SER A 242 -3.48 -8.14 2.55
CA SER A 242 -3.14 -9.52 2.87
C SER A 242 -2.76 -9.65 4.34
N CYS A 243 -2.92 -10.85 4.87
CA CYS A 243 -2.56 -11.16 6.25
C CYS A 243 -1.12 -11.70 6.41
N TYR A 244 -0.33 -11.82 5.33
CA TYR A 244 1.01 -12.42 5.42
C TYR A 244 2.11 -11.39 5.76
N PRO A 245 3.20 -11.82 6.41
CA PRO A 245 4.39 -11.00 6.61
C PRO A 245 5.16 -10.79 5.30
N SER A 246 5.04 -9.58 4.73
CA SER A 246 5.80 -9.10 3.57
C SER A 246 5.45 -7.63 3.28
N ILE A 247 6.32 -6.93 2.55
CA ILE A 247 6.06 -5.57 2.05
C ILE A 247 5.30 -5.65 0.74
N ARG A 248 4.03 -5.27 0.80
CA ARG A 248 3.14 -5.23 -0.35
C ARG A 248 3.52 -4.09 -1.30
N ASN A 249 3.49 -4.39 -2.59
CA ASN A 249 3.78 -3.44 -3.66
C ASN A 249 5.09 -2.64 -3.43
N GLY A 250 6.07 -3.29 -2.80
CA GLY A 250 7.32 -2.67 -2.40
C GLY A 250 8.28 -2.54 -3.58
N TYR A 251 8.70 -1.32 -3.87
CA TYR A 251 9.78 -0.99 -4.80
C TYR A 251 10.70 0.07 -4.20
N ARG A 252 12.01 -0.11 -4.39
CA ARG A 252 12.96 0.99 -4.26
C ARG A 252 13.03 1.70 -5.60
N VAL A 253 12.61 2.95 -5.59
CA VAL A 253 12.68 3.86 -6.73
C VAL A 253 14.00 4.62 -6.63
N MET A 254 14.83 4.51 -7.65
CA MET A 254 16.11 5.23 -7.69
C MET A 254 16.08 6.23 -8.82
N LEU A 255 16.32 7.49 -8.50
CA LEU A 255 16.60 8.51 -9.48
C LEU A 255 18.10 8.57 -9.72
N CYS A 256 18.53 8.13 -10.90
CA CYS A 256 19.91 8.17 -11.34
C CYS A 256 20.09 9.27 -12.39
N ILE A 257 21.16 10.05 -12.29
CA ILE A 257 21.54 11.09 -13.25
C ILE A 257 22.91 10.71 -13.77
N TYR A 258 23.02 10.54 -15.07
CA TYR A 258 24.24 10.18 -15.78
C TYR A 258 24.70 11.33 -16.67
N LYS A 259 26.01 11.48 -16.80
CA LYS A 259 26.69 12.35 -17.75
C LYS A 259 27.14 11.50 -18.92
N LYS A 260 26.80 11.89 -20.15
CA LYS A 260 27.51 11.40 -21.33
C LYS A 260 28.59 12.40 -21.69
N SER A 261 29.86 12.01 -21.60
CA SER A 261 30.96 12.81 -22.15
C SER A 261 31.05 12.55 -23.66
N ILE A 262 31.08 13.62 -24.46
CA ILE A 262 31.26 13.55 -25.93
C ILE A 262 32.76 13.56 -26.32
N SER A 263 33.69 13.58 -25.35
CA SER A 263 35.12 13.37 -25.63
C SER A 263 35.37 11.99 -26.27
N GLU A 264 36.50 11.79 -26.95
CA GLU A 264 36.89 10.65 -27.82
C GLU A 264 36.64 9.21 -27.30
N LEU A 265 36.27 9.04 -26.04
CA LEU A 265 35.72 7.82 -25.45
C LEU A 265 34.30 8.16 -24.95
N GLU A 266 33.26 7.70 -25.64
CA GLU A 266 31.86 7.84 -25.19
C GLU A 266 31.67 7.14 -23.83
N SER A 267 32.02 7.83 -22.73
CA SER A 267 31.86 7.32 -21.37
C SER A 267 30.58 7.87 -20.75
N ILE A 268 29.80 6.99 -20.13
CA ILE A 268 28.64 7.33 -19.31
C ILE A 268 29.07 7.28 -17.85
N GLU A 269 28.96 8.39 -17.13
CA GLU A 269 29.33 8.52 -15.73
C GLU A 269 28.10 8.80 -14.86
N LEU A 270 27.95 8.14 -13.71
CA LEU A 270 26.86 8.41 -12.77
C LEU A 270 27.17 9.65 -11.92
N ILE A 271 26.46 10.76 -12.16
CA ILE A 271 26.60 12.04 -11.44
C ILE A 271 25.73 12.11 -10.18
N ARG A 272 24.59 11.42 -10.13
CA ARG A 272 23.72 11.52 -8.95
C ARG A 272 22.85 10.29 -8.79
N LYS A 273 22.67 9.84 -7.55
CA LYS A 273 21.75 8.75 -7.19
C LYS A 273 20.96 9.15 -5.95
N VAL A 274 19.63 9.11 -6.03
CA VAL A 274 18.74 9.35 -4.89
C VAL A 274 17.75 8.19 -4.80
N THR A 275 17.67 7.53 -3.64
CA THR A 275 16.74 6.41 -3.42
C THR A 275 15.50 6.88 -2.66
N LEU A 276 14.39 6.24 -2.96
CA LEU A 276 13.11 6.36 -2.28
C LEU A 276 12.52 4.96 -2.13
N LEU A 277 12.03 4.61 -0.95
CA LEU A 277 11.21 3.41 -0.82
C LEU A 277 9.74 3.76 -1.02
N ARG A 278 9.12 3.09 -1.99
CA ARG A 278 7.69 3.11 -2.23
C ARG A 278 7.11 1.75 -1.88
N ALA A 279 6.08 1.73 -1.06
CA ALA A 279 5.36 0.50 -0.74
C ALA A 279 3.87 0.82 -0.54
N ALA A 280 3.04 -0.22 -0.41
CA ALA A 280 1.79 -0.02 0.32
C ALA A 280 2.12 0.28 1.79
N THR A 281 1.19 0.93 2.49
CA THR A 281 1.32 1.11 3.95
C THR A 281 1.67 -0.25 4.57
N PRO A 282 2.77 -0.37 5.34
CA PRO A 282 3.28 -1.66 5.85
C PRO A 282 2.41 -2.25 6.97
N PHE A 283 1.14 -1.89 6.98
CA PHE A 283 0.05 -2.40 7.79
C PHE A 283 -0.53 -3.69 7.20
N VAL A 284 -0.93 -4.59 8.09
CA VAL A 284 -1.76 -5.75 7.76
C VAL A 284 -3.07 -5.66 8.53
N ASN A 285 -4.15 -6.15 7.93
CA ASN A 285 -5.43 -6.28 8.63
C ASN A 285 -5.52 -7.68 9.24
N PHE A 286 -5.54 -7.76 10.56
CA PHE A 286 -5.57 -9.03 11.29
C PHE A 286 -6.53 -8.93 12.48
N ALA A 287 -7.30 -9.99 12.74
CA ALA A 287 -8.29 -9.96 13.82
C ALA A 287 -7.64 -9.95 15.23
N ASP A 288 -6.51 -10.65 15.39
CA ASP A 288 -5.66 -10.59 16.57
C ASP A 288 -4.77 -9.33 16.50
N ALA A 289 -5.05 -8.35 17.36
CA ALA A 289 -4.37 -7.06 17.37
C ALA A 289 -2.86 -7.16 17.69
N ASP A 290 -2.44 -8.16 18.47
CA ASP A 290 -1.04 -8.34 18.81
C ASP A 290 -0.26 -8.91 17.61
N GLU A 291 -0.86 -9.87 16.92
CA GLU A 291 -0.29 -10.41 15.68
C GLU A 291 -0.26 -9.34 14.57
N GLN A 292 -1.31 -8.53 14.48
CA GLN A 292 -1.37 -7.37 13.57
C GLN A 292 -0.19 -6.41 13.79
N LEU A 293 0.06 -6.06 15.05
CA LEU A 293 1.13 -5.17 15.44
C LEU A 293 2.50 -5.80 15.15
N ARG A 294 2.70 -7.08 15.51
CA ARG A 294 3.95 -7.82 15.26
C ARG A 294 4.32 -7.84 13.79
N ILE A 295 3.38 -8.19 12.91
CA ILE A 295 3.62 -8.25 11.46
C ILE A 295 3.88 -6.86 10.89
N THR A 296 3.13 -5.84 11.36
CA THR A 296 3.37 -4.44 10.94
C THR A 296 4.79 -3.98 11.30
N ILE A 297 5.27 -4.31 12.51
CA ILE A 297 6.65 -4.04 12.95
C ILE A 297 7.65 -4.76 12.04
N ALA A 298 7.45 -6.05 11.77
CA ALA A 298 8.33 -6.84 10.91
C ALA A 298 8.42 -6.26 9.48
N ASN A 299 7.30 -5.83 8.90
CA ASN A 299 7.26 -5.20 7.58
C ASN A 299 8.02 -3.88 7.56
N ILE A 300 7.90 -3.04 8.58
CA ILE A 300 8.66 -1.79 8.71
C ILE A 300 10.17 -2.09 8.83
N GLN A 301 10.54 -3.09 9.63
CA GLN A 301 11.94 -3.51 9.78
C GLN A 301 12.55 -4.00 8.46
N GLN A 302 11.83 -4.82 7.70
CA GLN A 302 12.24 -5.26 6.37
C GLN A 302 12.42 -4.07 5.42
N ALA A 303 11.56 -3.06 5.52
CA ALA A 303 11.61 -1.86 4.69
C ALA A 303 12.84 -1.00 5.00
N ILE A 304 13.18 -0.87 6.29
CA ILE A 304 14.39 -0.19 6.76
C ILE A 304 15.64 -0.88 6.19
N LEU A 305 15.73 -2.21 6.27
CA LEU A 305 16.91 -2.96 5.78
C LEU A 305 17.15 -2.72 4.28
N PHE A 306 16.08 -2.61 3.49
CA PHE A 306 16.18 -2.52 2.04
C PHE A 306 16.78 -1.20 1.52
N ASP A 307 16.63 -0.10 2.28
CA ASP A 307 17.08 1.24 1.88
C ASP A 307 18.28 1.74 2.72
N LEU A 308 18.97 0.83 3.42
CA LEU A 308 20.01 1.17 4.40
C LEU A 308 21.37 1.55 3.78
N VAL A 309 21.55 1.34 2.47
CA VAL A 309 22.82 1.58 1.74
C VAL A 309 23.23 3.04 1.72
N ASN A 310 22.32 3.92 1.33
CA ASN A 310 22.61 5.35 1.20
C ASN A 310 22.99 5.98 2.55
N PRO A 311 22.31 5.66 3.67
CA PRO A 311 22.77 6.00 5.00
C PRO A 311 24.17 5.43 5.34
N PHE A 312 24.46 4.18 4.95
CA PHE A 312 25.76 3.55 5.21
C PHE A 312 26.94 4.19 4.46
N GLN A 313 26.75 4.64 3.22
CA GLN A 313 27.79 5.37 2.49
C GLN A 313 28.18 6.68 3.20
N ARG A 314 27.18 7.36 3.79
CA ARG A 314 27.43 8.57 4.59
C ARG A 314 28.19 8.23 5.87
N ILE A 315 27.83 7.11 6.51
CA ILE A 315 28.50 6.58 7.70
C ILE A 315 29.99 6.33 7.46
N ALA A 316 30.33 5.67 6.35
CA ALA A 316 31.71 5.30 6.00
C ALA A 316 32.65 6.52 5.89
N HIS A 317 32.15 7.63 5.32
CA HIS A 317 32.96 8.81 5.03
C HIS A 317 33.19 9.75 6.23
N TYR A 318 32.30 9.76 7.22
CA TYR A 318 32.32 10.81 8.27
C TYR A 318 32.68 10.31 9.67
N SER A 319 32.73 9.00 9.89
CA SER A 319 33.02 8.48 11.22
C SER A 319 34.53 8.49 11.47
N SER A 320 34.97 9.38 12.36
CA SER A 320 36.08 8.99 13.25
C SER A 320 35.69 7.67 13.92
N LYS A 321 36.66 6.79 14.25
CA LYS A 321 36.39 5.45 14.82
C LYS A 321 35.54 5.41 16.10
N ARG A 322 35.04 6.54 16.64
CA ARG A 322 34.24 6.60 17.89
C ARG A 322 32.84 7.23 17.82
N SER A 323 32.41 7.92 16.77
CA SER A 323 31.08 8.57 16.75
C SER A 323 29.92 7.60 16.51
N VAL A 324 28.76 7.92 17.09
CA VAL A 324 27.46 7.25 16.87
C VAL A 324 26.79 7.91 15.67
N ILE A 325 26.17 7.09 14.83
CA ILE A 325 25.44 7.51 13.65
C ILE A 325 23.95 7.30 13.91
N THR A 326 23.24 8.40 13.85
CA THR A 326 21.78 8.41 13.79
C THR A 326 21.35 8.34 12.33
N VAL A 327 20.56 7.33 11.98
CA VAL A 327 19.90 7.18 10.69
C VAL A 327 18.46 7.65 10.84
N PRO A 328 18.06 8.77 10.21
CA PRO A 328 16.69 9.23 10.27
C PRO A 328 15.81 8.36 9.35
N VAL A 329 14.64 7.95 9.85
CA VAL A 329 13.68 7.12 9.13
C VAL A 329 12.32 7.81 9.16
N LEU A 330 11.76 8.16 8.00
CA LEU A 330 10.38 8.59 7.87
C LEU A 330 9.49 7.42 7.47
N ILE A 331 8.41 7.23 8.21
CA ILE A 331 7.27 6.40 7.80
C ILE A 331 6.13 7.36 7.45
N GLN A 332 5.84 7.48 6.16
CA GLN A 332 4.84 8.40 5.63
C GLN A 332 3.62 7.63 5.13
N ASN A 333 2.44 7.97 5.65
CA ASN A 333 1.17 7.39 5.21
C ASN A 333 0.32 8.43 4.46
N LEU A 334 -0.16 8.08 3.27
CA LEU A 334 -1.13 8.88 2.52
C LEU A 334 -2.52 8.28 2.75
N VAL A 335 -3.37 9.00 3.48
CA VAL A 335 -4.72 8.55 3.81
C VAL A 335 -5.79 9.28 3.04
N SER A 336 -6.89 8.56 2.86
CA SER A 336 -8.05 8.92 2.11
C SER A 336 -9.27 8.53 2.93
N HIS A 337 -9.85 9.47 3.67
CA HIS A 337 -11.01 9.20 4.52
C HIS A 337 -12.32 8.90 3.73
N HIS A 338 -12.21 8.52 2.45
CA HIS A 338 -13.31 8.03 1.64
C HIS A 338 -13.49 6.52 1.81
N LYS A 339 -14.60 6.17 2.46
CA LYS A 339 -15.30 4.88 2.57
C LYS A 339 -14.51 3.62 2.13
N GLY A 340 -14.11 2.81 3.11
CA GLY A 340 -13.71 1.40 2.89
C GLY A 340 -12.76 0.91 3.98
N TYR A 341 -11.82 1.76 4.37
CA TYR A 341 -10.80 1.45 5.36
C TYR A 341 -11.19 2.00 6.74
N ASP A 342 -10.98 1.20 7.79
CA ASP A 342 -10.91 1.73 9.15
C ASP A 342 -9.55 2.43 9.30
N ASP A 343 -9.44 3.61 8.68
CA ASP A 343 -8.25 4.45 8.74
C ASP A 343 -7.83 4.70 10.18
N ALA A 344 -8.79 4.77 11.12
CA ALA A 344 -8.51 4.95 12.53
C ALA A 344 -7.78 3.72 13.11
N VAL A 345 -8.24 2.50 12.83
CA VAL A 345 -7.53 1.28 13.24
C VAL A 345 -6.14 1.21 12.61
N THR A 346 -6.03 1.47 11.30
CA THR A 346 -4.75 1.47 10.59
C THR A 346 -3.76 2.45 11.21
N GLN A 347 -4.19 3.70 11.42
CA GLN A 347 -3.39 4.75 12.05
C GLN A 347 -2.99 4.38 13.47
N ASN A 348 -3.90 3.84 14.27
CA ASN A 348 -3.61 3.43 15.65
C ASN A 348 -2.56 2.32 15.71
N VAL A 349 -2.63 1.32 14.82
CA VAL A 349 -1.63 0.24 14.74
C VAL A 349 -0.29 0.79 14.27
N MET A 350 -0.26 1.64 13.24
CA MET A 350 0.96 2.29 12.75
C MET A 350 1.63 3.14 13.83
N ILE A 351 0.87 3.97 14.56
CA ILE A 351 1.38 4.79 15.66
C ILE A 351 1.98 3.91 16.76
N LYS A 352 1.32 2.80 17.12
CA LYS A 352 1.85 1.84 18.10
C LYS A 352 3.15 1.20 17.61
N ALA A 353 3.17 0.68 16.38
CA ALA A 353 4.34 0.06 15.77
C ALA A 353 5.54 1.02 15.75
N VAL A 354 5.31 2.27 15.33
CA VAL A 354 6.35 3.31 15.30
C VAL A 354 6.85 3.64 16.69
N ARG A 355 5.96 3.72 17.69
CA ARG A 355 6.37 3.99 19.07
C ARG A 355 7.26 2.88 19.63
N GLU A 356 6.91 1.61 19.36
CA GLU A 356 7.72 0.47 19.80
C GLU A 356 9.06 0.42 19.09
N LEU A 357 9.09 0.59 17.77
CA LEU A 357 10.32 0.65 16.99
C LEU A 357 11.21 1.83 17.39
N ARG A 358 10.63 3.00 17.67
CA ARG A 358 11.37 4.17 18.18
C ARG A 358 12.01 3.85 19.53
N GLY A 359 11.30 3.17 20.43
CA GLY A 359 11.84 2.72 21.71
C GLY A 359 12.97 1.70 21.53
N GLN A 360 12.77 0.70 20.66
CA GLN A 360 13.75 -0.33 20.36
C GLN A 360 15.01 0.26 19.73
N PHE A 361 14.89 1.05 18.66
CA PHE A 361 16.05 1.55 17.90
C PHE A 361 16.70 2.81 18.47
N ALA A 362 16.12 3.40 19.53
CA ALA A 362 16.84 4.39 20.33
C ALA A 362 18.04 3.75 21.07
N ASP A 363 17.99 2.45 21.37
CA ASP A 363 19.11 1.71 21.93
C ASP A 363 20.08 1.24 20.82
N ARG A 364 21.36 1.53 21.03
CA ARG A 364 22.48 1.09 20.17
C ARG A 364 22.64 -0.42 20.18
N GLN A 365 22.40 -1.05 21.32
CA GLN A 365 22.51 -2.50 21.47
C GLN A 365 21.45 -3.19 20.61
N GLU A 366 20.20 -2.76 20.73
CA GLU A 366 19.08 -3.31 19.94
C GLU A 366 19.27 -3.06 18.44
N SER A 367 19.70 -1.85 18.06
CA SER A 367 20.01 -1.54 16.65
C SER A 367 21.13 -2.43 16.11
N ALA A 368 22.18 -2.71 16.91
CA ALA A 368 23.26 -3.61 16.52
C ALA A 368 22.79 -5.07 16.44
N ILE A 369 21.93 -5.54 17.34
CA ILE A 369 21.31 -6.87 17.29
C ILE A 369 20.51 -7.01 15.99
N PHE A 370 19.68 -6.02 15.68
CA PHE A 370 18.89 -5.99 14.45
C PHE A 370 19.77 -6.06 13.20
N LEU A 371 20.80 -5.23 13.09
CA LEU A 371 21.71 -5.25 11.94
C LEU A 371 22.50 -6.57 11.86
N LYS A 372 22.99 -7.09 12.99
CA LYS A 372 23.74 -8.35 13.03
C LYS A 372 22.89 -9.54 12.58
N LYS A 373 21.60 -9.57 12.96
CA LYS A 373 20.67 -10.62 12.56
C LYS A 373 20.45 -10.66 11.05
N ASN A 374 20.65 -9.54 10.35
CA ASN A 374 20.39 -9.40 8.92
C ASN A 374 21.68 -9.15 8.12
N ILE A 375 22.85 -9.56 8.64
CA ILE A 375 24.14 -9.16 8.08
C ILE A 375 24.37 -9.64 6.65
N GLU A 376 23.93 -10.84 6.29
CA GLU A 376 24.10 -11.38 4.93
C GLU A 376 23.26 -10.57 3.92
N GLN A 377 22.03 -10.22 4.27
CA GLN A 377 21.20 -9.34 3.45
C GLN A 377 21.84 -7.95 3.30
N LEU A 378 22.43 -7.42 4.38
CA LEU A 378 23.15 -6.14 4.32
C LEU A 378 24.39 -6.23 3.42
N LYS A 379 25.13 -7.35 3.42
CA LYS A 379 26.26 -7.56 2.51
C LYS A 379 25.81 -7.52 1.06
N ASP A 380 24.74 -8.25 0.72
CA ASP A 380 24.15 -8.22 -0.63
C ASP A 380 23.74 -6.82 -1.06
N ILE A 381 23.09 -6.11 -0.15
CA ILE A 381 22.57 -4.77 -0.36
C ILE A 381 23.72 -3.75 -0.55
N VAL A 382 24.80 -3.87 0.24
CA VAL A 382 25.98 -3.01 0.17
C VAL A 382 26.86 -3.34 -1.04
N LYS A 383 27.07 -4.61 -1.39
CA LYS A 383 27.87 -5.05 -2.55
C LYS A 383 27.34 -4.49 -3.88
N ARG A 384 26.02 -4.28 -3.99
CA ARG A 384 25.39 -3.67 -5.18
C ARG A 384 25.71 -2.19 -5.34
N ASP A 385 26.34 -1.56 -4.35
CA ASP A 385 26.78 -0.17 -4.39
C ASP A 385 28.32 -0.15 -4.38
N THR A 386 28.90 0.15 -5.54
CA THR A 386 30.31 -0.09 -5.92
C THR A 386 31.35 0.76 -5.17
N LEU A 387 30.96 1.45 -4.09
CA LEU A 387 31.79 2.44 -3.39
C LEU A 387 32.41 1.92 -2.07
N ILE A 388 32.07 0.70 -1.64
CA ILE A 388 32.65 0.10 -0.42
C ILE A 388 33.55 -1.07 -0.84
N GLU A 389 34.86 -0.87 -0.73
CA GLU A 389 35.89 -1.84 -1.16
C GLU A 389 35.88 -3.14 -0.33
N ASP A 390 35.75 -3.02 0.99
CA ASP A 390 35.63 -4.16 1.91
C ASP A 390 34.32 -4.08 2.70
N VAL A 391 33.31 -4.79 2.19
CA VAL A 391 31.97 -4.83 2.77
C VAL A 391 31.95 -5.53 4.14
N ASP A 392 32.78 -6.56 4.31
CA ASP A 392 32.80 -7.36 5.53
C ASP A 392 33.43 -6.57 6.69
N ASP A 393 34.59 -5.94 6.47
CA ASP A 393 35.22 -5.08 7.46
C ASP A 393 34.34 -3.85 7.77
N PHE A 394 33.73 -3.23 6.74
CA PHE A 394 32.82 -2.11 6.94
C PHE A 394 31.64 -2.47 7.86
N LEU A 395 30.91 -3.55 7.53
CA LEU A 395 29.75 -3.97 8.32
C LEU A 395 30.18 -4.43 9.71
N HIS A 396 31.31 -5.15 9.84
CA HIS A 396 31.86 -5.52 11.13
C HIS A 396 32.15 -4.29 12.00
N ASN A 397 32.81 -3.28 11.45
CA ASN A 397 33.14 -2.05 12.16
C ASN A 397 31.90 -1.25 12.58
N VAL A 398 30.85 -1.21 11.75
CA VAL A 398 29.61 -0.49 12.07
C VAL A 398 28.79 -1.23 13.13
N ILE A 399 28.65 -2.55 12.98
CA ILE A 399 27.78 -3.39 13.81
C ILE A 399 28.45 -3.72 15.16
N SER A 400 29.70 -4.20 15.16
CA SER A 400 30.40 -4.63 16.38
C SER A 400 30.63 -3.48 17.36
N ASN A 401 30.84 -2.27 16.85
CA ASN A 401 31.01 -1.07 17.67
C ASN A 401 29.68 -0.40 18.07
N LYS A 402 28.53 -1.00 17.72
CA LYS A 402 27.17 -0.53 18.08
C LYS A 402 26.96 0.94 17.73
N ARG A 403 27.37 1.30 16.52
CA ARG A 403 27.48 2.71 16.12
C ARG A 403 26.18 3.26 15.56
N VAL A 404 25.20 2.44 15.23
CA VAL A 404 23.98 2.88 14.54
C VAL A 404 22.83 2.97 15.54
N VAL A 405 22.03 4.04 15.42
CA VAL A 405 20.69 4.16 15.99
C VAL A 405 19.73 4.64 14.92
N PHE A 406 18.49 4.18 14.94
CA PHE A 406 17.45 4.66 14.02
C PHE A 406 16.54 5.65 14.76
N ASP A 407 16.42 6.86 14.22
CA ASP A 407 15.49 7.86 14.75
C ASP A 407 14.26 7.85 13.84
N ILE A 408 13.15 7.27 14.32
CA ILE A 408 11.97 7.03 13.50
C ILE A 408 10.93 8.14 13.71
N CYS A 409 10.51 8.74 12.60
CA CYS A 409 9.42 9.70 12.51
C CYS A 409 8.23 9.07 11.76
N PHE A 410 7.01 9.49 12.12
CA PHE A 410 5.78 9.09 11.42
C PHE A 410 5.02 10.33 11.01
N ALA A 411 4.62 10.39 9.75
CA ALA A 411 3.79 11.45 9.18
C ALA A 411 2.58 10.84 8.47
N SER A 412 1.43 11.48 8.60
CA SER A 412 0.20 11.06 7.92
C SER A 412 -0.45 12.25 7.22
N HIS A 413 -0.61 12.17 5.90
CA HIS A 413 -1.22 13.23 5.10
C HIS A 413 -2.60 12.79 4.61
N ASP A 414 -3.64 13.60 4.87
CA ASP A 414 -4.98 13.43 4.31
C ASP A 414 -5.05 14.10 2.94
N VAL A 415 -5.16 13.32 1.88
CA VAL A 415 -5.14 13.81 0.48
C VAL A 415 -6.46 14.55 0.12
N PHE A 416 -7.51 14.43 0.93
CA PHE A 416 -8.86 14.91 0.60
C PHE A 416 -9.35 16.05 1.49
N GLN A 417 -8.48 16.94 1.99
CA GLN A 417 -8.91 18.03 2.87
C GLN A 417 -9.94 18.98 2.22
N THR A 418 -11.22 18.63 2.26
CA THR A 418 -12.35 19.47 1.82
C THR A 418 -13.15 20.03 3.00
N SER A 419 -12.60 20.11 4.21
CA SER A 419 -13.30 20.84 5.28
C SER A 419 -12.39 21.44 6.36
N PHE A 420 -12.58 22.75 6.55
CA PHE A 420 -12.07 23.59 7.64
C PHE A 420 -12.29 22.99 9.05
N ILE A 421 -13.25 22.05 9.20
CA ILE A 421 -13.65 21.42 10.45
C ILE A 421 -12.62 20.37 10.92
N ARG A 422 -11.87 19.72 10.02
CA ARG A 422 -10.89 18.68 10.38
C ARG A 422 -9.52 19.20 10.81
N LYS A 423 -9.17 20.45 10.47
CA LYS A 423 -7.96 21.14 10.98
C LYS A 423 -7.94 21.24 12.52
N LYS A 424 -9.08 21.02 13.20
CA LYS A 424 -9.19 21.02 14.68
C LYS A 424 -9.02 19.66 15.36
N GLN A 425 -9.05 18.53 14.64
CA GLN A 425 -9.11 17.19 15.25
C GLN A 425 -7.85 16.33 15.08
N VAL A 426 -6.99 16.61 14.09
CA VAL A 426 -5.61 16.10 14.12
C VAL A 426 -4.83 17.08 15.01
N PRO A 427 -4.32 16.66 16.17
CA PRO A 427 -3.67 17.59 17.06
C PRO A 427 -2.41 18.14 16.39
N PHE A 428 -2.28 19.47 16.36
CA PHE A 428 -1.08 20.28 16.06
C PHE A 428 0.22 19.82 16.80
N SER A 429 0.17 18.74 17.58
CA SER A 429 1.30 18.14 18.29
C SER A 429 2.14 17.18 17.43
N GLN A 430 1.61 16.62 16.32
CA GLN A 430 2.40 15.79 15.40
C GLN A 430 3.33 16.63 14.52
N ASP A 431 2.85 17.75 13.96
CA ASP A 431 3.67 18.70 13.18
C ASP A 431 4.86 19.26 13.99
N ARG A 432 4.68 19.49 15.30
CA ARG A 432 5.78 19.90 16.19
C ARG A 432 6.82 18.81 16.41
N GLN A 433 6.43 17.54 16.42
CA GLN A 433 7.37 16.43 16.55
C GLN A 433 8.17 16.24 15.26
N GLU A 434 7.52 16.30 14.10
CA GLU A 434 8.17 16.21 12.79
C GLU A 434 9.13 17.38 12.55
N HIS A 435 8.69 18.62 12.84
CA HIS A 435 9.52 19.80 12.71
C HIS A 435 10.74 19.73 13.66
N SER A 436 10.52 19.40 14.94
CA SER A 436 11.60 19.23 15.92
C SER A 436 12.58 18.12 15.52
N PHE A 437 12.05 17.00 14.99
CA PHE A 437 12.83 15.90 14.47
C PHE A 437 13.70 16.33 13.29
N LEU A 438 13.11 16.93 12.27
CA LEU A 438 13.80 17.38 11.06
C LEU A 438 14.87 18.40 11.40
N LYS A 439 14.53 19.40 12.21
CA LYS A 439 15.48 20.41 12.71
C LYS A 439 16.66 19.78 13.44
N LYS A 440 16.40 18.80 14.33
CA LYS A 440 17.45 18.04 15.04
C LYS A 440 18.35 17.27 14.07
N VAL A 441 17.77 16.55 13.11
CA VAL A 441 18.49 15.72 12.14
C VAL A 441 19.34 16.58 11.21
N ILE A 442 18.75 17.64 10.65
CA ILE A 442 19.43 18.59 9.78
C ILE A 442 20.62 19.23 10.52
N ASN A 443 20.40 19.74 11.73
CA ASN A 443 21.48 20.31 12.53
C ASN A 443 22.60 19.29 12.79
N ALA A 444 22.25 18.02 13.02
CA ALA A 444 23.25 16.97 13.19
C ALA A 444 24.05 16.71 11.91
N GLU A 445 23.42 16.70 10.73
CA GLU A 445 24.11 16.55 9.44
C GLU A 445 25.02 17.74 9.11
N LEU A 446 24.56 18.97 9.35
CA LEU A 446 25.38 20.18 9.19
C LEU A 446 26.59 20.18 10.13
N MET A 447 26.40 19.75 11.39
CA MET A 447 27.51 19.60 12.34
C MET A 447 28.49 18.50 11.94
N LYS A 448 28.05 17.44 11.26
CA LYS A 448 28.96 16.42 10.69
C LYS A 448 29.80 16.99 9.55
N LEU A 449 29.19 17.77 8.64
CA LEU A 449 29.92 18.48 7.58
C LEU A 449 30.98 19.44 8.15
N LEU A 450 30.64 20.15 9.23
CA LEU A 450 31.58 21.04 9.93
C LEU A 450 32.75 20.33 10.61
N ARG A 451 32.50 19.14 11.16
CA ARG A 451 33.49 18.34 11.91
C ARG A 451 34.36 17.47 11.01
N GLY A 452 33.87 17.12 9.83
CA GLY A 452 34.67 16.46 8.82
C GLY A 452 35.77 17.39 8.34
N SER A 453 37.02 16.94 8.35
CA SER A 453 38.04 17.56 7.51
C SER A 453 37.52 17.42 6.08
N VAL A 454 37.11 18.51 5.46
CA VAL A 454 36.65 18.47 4.08
C VAL A 454 37.88 18.10 3.24
N TYR A 455 37.93 16.92 2.63
CA TYR A 455 39.06 16.50 1.79
C TYR A 455 38.74 16.82 0.33
N ILE A 456 39.65 17.50 -0.36
CA ILE A 456 39.64 17.66 -1.82
C ILE A 456 40.58 16.58 -2.36
N GLY A 457 40.02 15.48 -2.84
CA GLY A 457 40.80 14.29 -3.18
C GLY A 457 41.57 13.75 -1.96
N SER A 458 42.89 13.58 -2.10
CA SER A 458 43.77 13.09 -1.02
C SER A 458 44.29 14.19 -0.07
N LYS A 459 43.87 15.45 -0.22
CA LYS A 459 44.36 16.58 0.58
C LYS A 459 43.26 17.22 1.43
N PRO A 460 43.48 17.49 2.72
CA PRO A 460 42.52 18.26 3.52
C PRO A 460 42.40 19.69 2.98
N ALA A 461 41.18 20.20 2.84
CA ALA A 461 40.88 21.57 2.43
C ALA A 461 41.33 22.54 3.54
N VAL A 462 42.50 23.16 3.34
CA VAL A 462 43.17 24.04 4.32
C VAL A 462 42.51 25.43 4.46
N LYS A 463 41.42 25.72 3.75
CA LYS A 463 40.68 26.98 3.87
C LYS A 463 39.30 26.67 4.46
N SER A 464 39.02 26.84 5.75
CA SER A 464 38.90 28.18 6.33
C SER A 464 38.44 28.14 7.81
N LYS A 465 39.19 28.79 8.69
CA LYS A 465 38.70 29.07 10.06
C LYS A 465 37.47 29.99 10.04
N PHE A 466 37.41 30.89 9.06
CA PHE A 466 36.34 31.87 8.89
C PHE A 466 34.97 31.26 8.57
N TYR A 467 34.89 30.30 7.63
CA TYR A 467 33.60 29.66 7.32
C TYR A 467 33.21 28.68 8.42
N HIS A 468 34.17 28.03 9.09
CA HIS A 468 33.90 27.22 10.27
C HIS A 468 33.23 28.03 11.38
N ASP A 469 33.71 29.23 11.70
CA ASP A 469 33.15 30.09 12.75
C ASP A 469 31.78 30.70 12.38
N LYS A 470 31.59 31.12 11.11
CA LYS A 470 30.29 31.58 10.60
C LYS A 470 29.23 30.48 10.63
N LEU A 471 29.56 29.32 10.05
CA LEU A 471 28.66 28.18 9.97
C LEU A 471 28.36 27.59 11.34
N LYS A 472 29.36 27.54 12.24
CA LYS A 472 29.16 27.16 13.64
C LYS A 472 28.20 28.13 14.34
N LYS A 473 28.37 29.44 14.15
CA LYS A 473 27.45 30.44 14.69
C LYS A 473 26.04 30.32 14.13
N ALA A 474 25.87 30.09 12.82
CA ALA A 474 24.56 29.91 12.20
C ALA A 474 23.85 28.63 12.70
N ILE A 475 24.59 27.55 12.95
CA ILE A 475 24.04 26.32 13.55
C ILE A 475 23.74 26.51 15.05
N GLU A 476 24.58 27.24 15.79
CA GLU A 476 24.36 27.60 17.20
C GLU A 476 23.16 28.55 17.37
N ASP A 477 22.92 29.44 16.40
CA ASP A 477 21.73 30.30 16.29
C ASP A 477 20.45 29.48 15.96
N VAL A 478 20.58 28.17 15.75
CA VAL A 478 19.50 27.21 15.48
C VAL A 478 18.71 27.50 14.21
N ASP A 479 19.36 28.09 13.20
CA ASP A 479 18.81 28.36 11.87
C ASP A 479 19.58 27.56 10.79
N PRO A 480 19.19 26.30 10.54
CA PRO A 480 19.86 25.46 9.55
C PRO A 480 19.77 25.96 8.10
N ILE A 481 18.79 26.80 7.77
CA ILE A 481 18.64 27.39 6.43
C ILE A 481 19.69 28.48 6.25
N LYS A 482 19.81 29.37 7.23
CA LYS A 482 20.87 30.40 7.25
C LYS A 482 22.27 29.80 7.20
N ALA A 483 22.51 28.71 7.93
CA ALA A 483 23.78 27.97 7.89
C ALA A 483 24.13 27.46 6.47
N MET A 484 23.14 27.05 5.67
CA MET A 484 23.40 26.49 4.35
C MET A 484 23.49 27.52 3.24
N HIS A 485 22.84 28.67 3.37
CA HIS A 485 23.15 29.82 2.52
C HIS A 485 24.65 30.19 2.62
N GLU A 486 25.20 30.20 3.84
CA GLU A 486 26.63 30.46 4.06
C GLU A 486 27.56 29.36 3.47
N LEU A 487 27.06 28.13 3.29
CA LEU A 487 27.78 27.04 2.62
C LEU A 487 27.65 27.09 1.09
N SER A 488 26.54 27.62 0.56
CA SER A 488 26.31 27.68 -0.89
C SER A 488 27.24 28.66 -1.62
N ASP A 489 27.85 29.60 -0.88
CA ASP A 489 28.87 30.52 -1.37
C ASP A 489 30.26 29.86 -1.54
N ILE A 490 30.43 28.61 -1.12
CA ILE A 490 31.68 27.86 -1.22
C ILE A 490 31.68 27.08 -2.56
N HIS A 491 32.19 27.71 -3.63
CA HIS A 491 32.20 27.22 -5.03
C HIS A 491 32.91 25.85 -5.27
N ASP A 492 32.29 25.06 -6.14
CA ASP A 492 32.64 23.93 -7.05
C ASP A 492 33.75 22.89 -6.79
N GLU A 493 34.84 23.15 -6.06
CA GLU A 493 35.99 22.20 -6.13
C GLU A 493 35.93 21.03 -5.12
N ILE A 494 34.98 21.01 -4.20
CA ILE A 494 35.23 20.34 -2.91
C ILE A 494 34.25 19.20 -2.54
N VAL A 495 33.00 19.15 -3.02
CA VAL A 495 32.06 18.09 -2.58
C VAL A 495 31.01 17.79 -3.65
N GLU A 496 31.42 17.15 -4.75
CA GLU A 496 30.60 16.97 -5.97
C GLU A 496 29.19 16.37 -5.76
N TYR A 497 28.94 15.61 -4.68
CA TYR A 497 27.71 14.82 -4.55
C TYR A 497 26.83 15.14 -3.32
N LYS A 498 27.42 15.59 -2.20
CA LYS A 498 26.72 15.62 -0.89
C LYS A 498 26.11 16.99 -0.54
N ILE A 499 26.81 18.09 -0.86
CA ILE A 499 26.28 19.44 -0.64
C ILE A 499 25.04 19.69 -1.51
N PRO A 500 24.99 19.32 -2.81
CA PRO A 500 23.80 19.51 -3.63
C PRO A 500 22.59 18.71 -3.15
N ALA A 501 22.78 17.47 -2.67
CA ALA A 501 21.70 16.65 -2.14
C ALA A 501 21.15 17.21 -0.82
N LEU A 502 22.03 17.64 0.09
CA LEU A 502 21.61 18.27 1.35
C LEU A 502 20.91 19.61 1.10
N LYS A 503 21.44 20.45 0.20
CA LYS A 503 20.81 21.72 -0.19
C LYS A 503 19.39 21.50 -0.74
N LEU A 504 19.23 20.57 -1.70
CA LEU A 504 17.91 20.17 -2.21
C LEU A 504 16.96 19.77 -1.06
N GLY A 505 17.43 18.94 -0.13
CA GLY A 505 16.62 18.51 1.01
C GLY A 505 16.21 19.64 1.94
N LEU A 506 17.06 20.65 2.11
CA LEU A 506 16.79 21.81 2.98
C LEU A 506 15.87 22.83 2.33
N ASP A 507 16.06 23.12 1.06
CA ASP A 507 15.15 23.99 0.31
C ASP A 507 13.75 23.35 0.27
N ALA A 508 13.67 22.02 0.15
CA ALA A 508 12.42 21.29 0.25
C ALA A 508 11.82 21.40 1.66
N TYR A 509 12.64 21.27 2.70
CA TYR A 509 12.20 21.45 4.07
C TYR A 509 11.68 22.86 4.35
N GLU A 510 12.32 23.90 3.80
CA GLU A 510 11.85 25.28 3.94
C GLU A 510 10.45 25.44 3.34
N LEU A 511 10.22 24.88 2.15
CA LEU A 511 8.90 24.90 1.52
C LEU A 511 7.88 24.04 2.25
N TYR A 512 8.29 22.88 2.78
CA TYR A 512 7.45 22.07 3.67
C TYR A 512 6.90 22.88 4.85
N LEU A 513 7.68 23.81 5.41
CA LEU A 513 7.27 24.68 6.52
C LEU A 513 6.43 25.87 6.11
N LYS A 514 6.54 26.32 4.84
CA LYS A 514 5.79 27.47 4.31
C LYS A 514 4.45 27.08 3.70
N GLU A 515 4.29 25.82 3.31
CA GLU A 515 3.03 25.27 2.81
C GLU A 515 2.02 25.17 3.98
N ASP A 516 1.10 26.13 4.05
CA ASP A 516 0.09 26.27 5.10
C ASP A 516 -1.05 25.22 5.03
N ASP A 517 -1.09 24.44 3.95
CA ASP A 517 -2.06 23.37 3.73
C ASP A 517 -1.38 22.00 3.77
N ALA A 518 -2.06 21.00 4.33
CA ALA A 518 -1.64 19.60 4.31
C ALA A 518 -1.81 19.04 2.89
N SER A 519 -1.06 19.63 1.97
CA SER A 519 -1.18 19.48 0.53
C SER A 519 -0.38 18.25 0.09
N PHE A 520 -0.77 17.73 -1.07
CA PHE A 520 -0.01 16.69 -1.77
C PHE A 520 1.45 17.12 -2.02
N TYR A 521 1.68 18.41 -2.22
CA TYR A 521 3.01 19.01 -2.37
C TYR A 521 3.79 19.06 -1.05
N GLN A 522 3.15 19.33 0.08
CA GLN A 522 3.79 19.24 1.39
C GLN A 522 4.33 17.81 1.63
N ALA A 523 3.53 16.79 1.29
CA ALA A 523 3.98 15.40 1.33
C ALA A 523 5.18 15.14 0.39
N ALA A 524 5.22 15.76 -0.79
CA ALA A 524 6.32 15.66 -1.74
C ALA A 524 7.62 16.29 -1.21
N TYR A 525 7.55 17.51 -0.67
CA TYR A 525 8.69 18.20 -0.07
C TYR A 525 9.28 17.43 1.12
N LEU A 526 8.41 16.84 1.95
CA LEU A 526 8.85 15.97 3.05
C LEU A 526 9.60 14.74 2.53
N GLN A 527 9.14 14.12 1.43
CA GLN A 527 9.85 13.00 0.81
C GLN A 527 11.21 13.38 0.26
N ILE A 528 11.30 14.53 -0.42
CA ILE A 528 12.57 15.03 -0.96
C ILE A 528 13.55 15.30 0.18
N THR A 529 13.07 15.91 1.26
CA THR A 529 13.85 16.16 2.48
C THR A 529 14.43 14.87 3.05
N PHE A 530 13.60 13.85 3.26
CA PHE A 530 14.08 12.59 3.86
C PHE A 530 14.94 11.74 2.94
N ALA A 531 14.64 11.68 1.64
CA ALA A 531 15.51 11.01 0.67
C ALA A 531 16.91 11.65 0.60
N ALA A 532 17.00 12.94 0.92
CA ALA A 532 18.25 13.66 1.01
C ALA A 532 19.02 13.43 2.31
N ILE A 533 18.41 12.90 3.39
CA ILE A 533 19.07 12.79 4.72
C ILE A 533 19.00 11.41 5.39
N GLY A 534 18.16 10.49 4.93
CA GLY A 534 18.05 9.14 5.46
C GLY A 534 17.10 8.24 4.68
N ILE A 535 16.30 7.46 5.40
CA ILE A 535 15.38 6.46 4.83
C ILE A 535 13.97 7.06 4.81
N ARG A 536 13.28 6.90 3.67
CA ARG A 536 11.84 7.19 3.57
C ARG A 536 11.12 5.93 3.17
N ILE A 537 10.17 5.51 4.01
CA ILE A 537 9.18 4.47 3.75
C ILE A 537 7.85 5.18 3.61
N GLY A 538 7.17 5.05 2.48
CA GLY A 538 5.81 5.53 2.46
C GLY A 538 4.93 4.92 1.38
N GLY A 539 3.65 5.14 1.59
CA GLY A 539 2.60 4.46 0.86
C GLY A 539 1.20 4.97 1.17
N CYS A 540 0.26 4.56 0.31
CA CYS A 540 -1.16 4.52 0.59
C CYS A 540 -1.61 3.07 0.80
N SER A 541 -2.89 2.83 1.10
CA SER A 541 -3.44 1.51 1.45
C SER A 541 -3.03 0.38 0.49
N ASN A 542 -3.00 0.65 -0.82
CA ASN A 542 -2.53 -0.28 -1.87
C ASN A 542 -1.13 0.07 -2.45
N GLY A 543 -0.54 1.18 -2.02
CA GLY A 543 0.74 1.68 -2.52
C GLY A 543 0.70 2.26 -3.94
N CYS A 544 -0.46 2.36 -4.59
CA CYS A 544 -0.58 2.83 -5.96
C CYS A 544 -1.29 4.18 -6.10
N ASP A 545 -2.46 4.34 -5.50
CA ASP A 545 -3.41 5.40 -5.92
C ASP A 545 -2.92 6.82 -5.66
N PHE A 546 -2.42 7.09 -4.45
CA PHE A 546 -1.87 8.40 -4.09
C PHE A 546 -0.36 8.41 -4.21
N GLU A 547 0.27 7.28 -3.91
CA GLU A 547 1.71 7.17 -3.84
C GLU A 547 2.36 7.24 -5.24
N SER A 548 1.75 6.66 -6.29
CA SER A 548 2.35 6.74 -7.65
C SER A 548 2.30 8.17 -8.21
N PRO A 549 1.16 8.90 -8.16
CA PRO A 549 1.14 10.31 -8.55
C PRO A 549 2.06 11.19 -7.71
N LEU A 550 2.25 10.86 -6.42
CA LEU A 550 3.15 11.62 -5.55
C LEU A 550 4.60 11.47 -5.99
N ILE A 551 5.00 10.25 -6.38
CA ILE A 551 6.32 10.00 -6.95
C ILE A 551 6.53 10.76 -8.27
N LEU A 552 5.51 10.89 -9.13
CA LEU A 552 5.61 11.74 -10.33
C LEU A 552 5.90 13.20 -9.97
N VAL A 553 5.17 13.75 -8.99
CA VAL A 553 5.37 15.12 -8.51
C VAL A 553 6.77 15.28 -7.91
N VAL A 554 7.22 14.34 -7.08
CA VAL A 554 8.56 14.35 -6.48
C VAL A 554 9.65 14.32 -7.53
N ASN A 555 9.51 13.49 -8.56
CA ASN A 555 10.47 13.41 -9.66
C ASN A 555 10.48 14.71 -10.48
N ALA A 556 9.31 15.24 -10.83
CA ALA A 556 9.19 16.50 -11.53
C ALA A 556 9.81 17.66 -10.73
N MET A 557 9.61 17.72 -9.41
CA MET A 557 10.20 18.73 -8.54
C MET A 557 11.73 18.65 -8.54
N ARG A 558 12.29 17.44 -8.57
CA ARG A 558 13.74 17.23 -8.65
C ARG A 558 14.31 17.63 -10.00
N ILE A 559 13.63 17.27 -11.09
CA ILE A 559 14.00 17.69 -12.46
C ILE A 559 13.99 19.22 -12.54
N PHE A 560 12.91 19.83 -12.05
CA PHE A 560 12.74 21.27 -12.01
C PHE A 560 13.86 21.94 -11.22
N TYR A 561 14.19 21.42 -10.03
CA TYR A 561 15.29 21.95 -9.22
C TYR A 561 16.65 21.81 -9.91
N VAL A 562 16.92 20.70 -10.60
CA VAL A 562 18.16 20.54 -11.37
C VAL A 562 18.24 21.56 -12.52
N LYS A 563 17.12 21.88 -13.16
CA LYS A 563 17.06 22.84 -14.27
C LYS A 563 17.15 24.30 -13.82
N TYR A 564 16.43 24.69 -12.77
CA TYR A 564 16.26 26.09 -12.35
C TYR A 564 16.95 26.46 -11.04
N GLY A 565 17.55 25.49 -10.35
CA GLY A 565 18.22 25.70 -9.06
C GLY A 565 17.27 25.99 -7.88
N CYS A 566 15.96 25.84 -8.08
CA CYS A 566 14.92 26.11 -7.09
C CYS A 566 13.68 25.24 -7.31
N PHE A 567 12.76 25.20 -6.35
CA PHE A 567 11.50 24.44 -6.44
C PHE A 567 10.32 25.27 -6.98
N PRO A 568 9.26 24.65 -7.53
CA PRO A 568 8.12 25.33 -8.14
C PRO A 568 7.28 26.20 -7.16
N GLY A 569 7.50 26.11 -5.85
CA GLY A 569 6.79 26.89 -4.82
C GLY A 569 7.35 28.29 -4.55
N HIS A 570 8.42 28.72 -5.25
CA HIS A 570 9.01 30.03 -5.03
C HIS A 570 8.27 31.15 -5.79
N SER A 571 8.05 32.29 -5.13
CA SER A 571 7.25 33.42 -5.65
C SER A 571 7.86 34.17 -6.83
N TYR A 572 9.13 33.93 -7.16
CA TYR A 572 9.85 34.61 -8.25
C TYR A 572 9.83 33.84 -9.58
N LEU A 573 9.15 32.69 -9.63
CA LEU A 573 9.04 31.90 -10.85
C LEU A 573 8.12 32.56 -11.87
N THR A 574 8.51 32.48 -13.13
CA THR A 574 7.69 32.90 -14.27
C THR A 574 6.62 31.85 -14.58
N GLU A 575 5.54 32.28 -15.23
CA GLU A 575 4.48 31.38 -15.70
C GLU A 575 5.04 30.27 -16.62
N LYS A 576 5.99 30.63 -17.49
CA LYS A 576 6.66 29.68 -18.40
C LYS A 576 7.42 28.58 -17.65
N GLU A 577 8.11 28.93 -16.57
CA GLU A 577 8.83 27.94 -15.76
C GLU A 577 7.84 27.00 -15.08
N TYR A 578 6.73 27.53 -14.54
CA TYR A 578 5.69 26.69 -13.96
C TYR A 578 5.03 25.75 -15.00
N GLU A 579 4.81 26.23 -16.23
CA GLU A 579 4.31 25.40 -17.33
C GLU A 579 5.27 24.27 -17.72
N ASP A 580 6.59 24.48 -17.57
CA ASP A 580 7.62 23.47 -17.80
C ASP A 580 7.56 22.38 -16.71
N PHE A 581 7.33 22.76 -15.44
CA PHE A 581 7.12 21.80 -14.35
C PHE A 581 5.91 20.90 -14.61
N GLU A 582 4.76 21.48 -14.95
CA GLU A 582 3.54 20.73 -15.26
C GLU A 582 3.69 19.83 -16.48
N GLN A 583 4.47 20.28 -17.47
CA GLN A 583 4.80 19.50 -18.66
C GLN A 583 5.62 18.26 -18.32
N VAL A 584 6.55 18.34 -17.37
CA VAL A 584 7.32 17.18 -16.91
C VAL A 584 6.40 16.16 -16.24
N ILE A 585 5.52 16.59 -15.31
CA ILE A 585 4.55 15.69 -14.67
C ILE A 585 3.68 14.99 -15.71
N ALA A 586 3.11 15.77 -16.65
CA ALA A 586 2.26 15.24 -17.70
C ALA A 586 2.99 14.24 -18.60
N SER A 587 4.25 14.51 -18.93
CA SER A 587 5.07 13.64 -19.78
C SER A 587 5.40 12.31 -19.08
N GLU A 588 5.81 12.33 -17.81
CA GLU A 588 6.07 11.09 -17.05
C GLU A 588 4.79 10.27 -16.85
N PHE A 589 3.64 10.93 -16.62
CA PHE A 589 2.35 10.26 -16.55
C PHE A 589 2.03 9.52 -17.88
N LEU A 590 2.25 10.19 -19.01
CA LEU A 590 2.01 9.66 -20.37
C LEU A 590 2.97 8.55 -20.80
N GLN A 591 4.10 8.38 -20.10
CA GLN A 591 5.00 7.24 -20.27
C GLN A 591 4.49 5.96 -19.58
N GLY A 592 3.42 6.05 -18.77
CA GLY A 592 2.71 4.89 -18.24
C GLY A 592 3.21 4.36 -16.89
N TYR A 593 4.07 5.11 -16.18
CA TYR A 593 4.60 4.72 -14.87
C TYR A 593 3.51 4.25 -13.90
N CYS A 594 2.52 5.10 -13.61
CA CYS A 594 1.43 4.76 -12.68
C CYS A 594 0.56 3.59 -13.17
N HIS A 595 0.34 3.52 -14.49
CA HIS A 595 -0.50 2.50 -15.13
C HIS A 595 0.12 1.10 -15.01
N ASN A 596 1.42 0.99 -15.27
CA ASN A 596 2.17 -0.26 -15.16
C ASN A 596 2.16 -0.80 -13.72
N LEU A 597 2.20 0.09 -12.73
CA LEU A 597 2.17 -0.25 -11.32
C LEU A 597 0.82 -0.80 -10.86
N LEU A 598 -0.25 -0.16 -11.30
CA LEU A 598 -1.62 -0.60 -11.01
C LEU A 598 -1.93 -1.93 -11.71
N GLU A 599 -1.56 -2.07 -12.99
CA GLU A 599 -1.76 -3.32 -13.75
C GLU A 599 -1.01 -4.50 -13.10
N ARG A 600 0.19 -4.26 -12.55
CA ARG A 600 0.95 -5.24 -11.77
C ARG A 600 0.28 -5.64 -10.46
N SER A 601 -0.48 -4.74 -9.86
CA SER A 601 -1.22 -4.96 -8.62
C SER A 601 -2.54 -5.70 -8.86
N SER A 602 -3.26 -5.34 -9.93
CA SER A 602 -4.58 -5.87 -10.26
C SER A 602 -4.78 -5.89 -11.79
N GLN A 603 -5.03 -7.06 -12.39
CA GLN A 603 -5.04 -7.20 -13.86
C GLN A 603 -6.17 -6.40 -14.48
N GLY A 604 -5.94 -5.65 -15.56
CA GLY A 604 -6.98 -4.84 -16.20
C GLY A 604 -7.35 -3.57 -15.43
N CYS A 605 -6.68 -3.28 -14.31
CA CYS A 605 -6.83 -2.06 -13.53
C CYS A 605 -5.57 -1.21 -13.72
N SER A 606 -5.49 -0.45 -14.80
CA SER A 606 -4.40 0.49 -15.06
C SER A 606 -4.78 1.94 -14.78
N GLY A 607 -6.01 2.21 -14.35
CA GLY A 607 -6.53 3.56 -14.09
C GLY A 607 -6.16 4.09 -12.71
N VAL A 608 -5.56 5.28 -12.67
CA VAL A 608 -5.23 5.98 -11.42
C VAL A 608 -6.44 6.82 -10.97
N ILE A 609 -6.84 6.69 -9.70
CA ILE A 609 -7.94 7.48 -9.13
C ILE A 609 -7.51 8.83 -8.62
N PHE A 610 -8.49 9.74 -8.55
CA PHE A 610 -8.35 11.04 -7.89
C PHE A 610 -7.22 11.90 -8.48
N LEU A 611 -6.94 11.76 -9.77
CA LEU A 611 -5.94 12.56 -10.48
C LEU A 611 -6.22 14.07 -10.38
N GLU A 612 -7.49 14.48 -10.44
CA GLU A 612 -7.90 15.88 -10.25
C GLU A 612 -7.47 16.41 -8.88
N LYS A 613 -7.56 15.57 -7.83
CA LYS A 613 -7.23 15.94 -6.45
C LYS A 613 -5.73 15.86 -6.15
N THR A 614 -4.99 15.04 -6.90
CA THR A 614 -3.55 14.82 -6.68
C THR A 614 -2.68 15.70 -7.58
N LEU A 615 -2.98 15.76 -8.89
CA LEU A 615 -2.20 16.50 -9.88
C LEU A 615 -2.78 17.89 -10.21
N GLY A 616 -4.08 18.11 -10.01
CA GLY A 616 -4.75 19.38 -10.31
C GLY A 616 -5.07 19.59 -11.80
N ASP A 617 -6.10 20.40 -12.07
CA ASP A 617 -6.69 20.58 -13.42
C ASP A 617 -5.69 21.07 -14.49
N SER A 618 -4.70 21.87 -14.10
CA SER A 618 -3.72 22.42 -15.03
C SER A 618 -2.85 21.33 -15.65
N VAL A 619 -2.27 20.44 -14.82
CA VAL A 619 -1.54 19.25 -15.27
C VAL A 619 -2.43 18.35 -16.13
N LEU A 620 -3.70 18.18 -15.75
CA LEU A 620 -4.64 17.38 -16.52
C LEU A 620 -4.89 17.94 -17.92
N ASN A 621 -5.02 19.26 -18.04
CA ASN A 621 -5.12 19.94 -19.32
C ASN A 621 -3.84 19.77 -20.16
N LYS A 622 -2.67 19.76 -19.52
CA LYS A 622 -1.39 19.49 -20.20
C LYS A 622 -1.32 18.04 -20.70
N ILE A 623 -1.76 17.07 -19.91
CA ILE A 623 -1.86 15.65 -20.33
C ILE A 623 -2.72 15.53 -21.59
N LYS A 624 -3.93 16.14 -21.60
CA LYS A 624 -4.82 16.14 -22.78
C LYS A 624 -4.14 16.72 -24.03
N LYS A 625 -3.40 17.82 -23.87
CA LYS A 625 -2.67 18.47 -24.96
C LYS A 625 -1.49 17.63 -25.48
N LEU A 626 -0.79 16.92 -24.60
CA LEU A 626 0.41 16.14 -24.95
C LEU A 626 0.08 14.72 -25.45
N ALA A 627 -1.05 14.15 -25.05
CA ALA A 627 -1.48 12.80 -25.41
C ALA A 627 -1.30 12.45 -26.91
N PRO A 628 -1.68 13.29 -27.89
CA PRO A 628 -1.47 12.99 -29.31
C PRO A 628 -0.01 12.73 -29.68
N LYS A 629 0.96 13.39 -29.03
CA LYS A 629 2.41 13.18 -29.27
C LYS A 629 2.88 11.79 -28.85
N TYR A 630 2.15 11.15 -27.94
CA TYR A 630 2.40 9.79 -27.48
C TYR A 630 1.55 8.74 -28.22
N GLY A 631 0.92 9.13 -29.34
CA GLY A 631 0.04 8.24 -30.12
C GLY A 631 -1.32 7.99 -29.47
N ILE A 632 -1.73 8.85 -28.54
CA ILE A 632 -2.97 8.71 -27.77
C ILE A 632 -4.01 9.68 -28.34
N ASN A 633 -5.15 9.17 -28.81
CA ASN A 633 -6.26 10.02 -29.27
C ASN A 633 -7.12 10.47 -28.06
N PRO A 634 -7.05 11.75 -27.64
CA PRO A 634 -7.81 12.23 -26.48
C PRO A 634 -9.34 12.25 -26.68
N ASN A 635 -9.83 12.07 -27.93
CA ASN A 635 -11.27 12.05 -28.24
C ASN A 635 -11.86 10.63 -28.29
N GLU A 636 -11.04 9.59 -28.47
CA GLU A 636 -11.48 8.18 -28.41
C GLU A 636 -11.47 7.64 -26.98
N TYR A 637 -10.76 8.32 -26.08
CA TYR A 637 -10.56 7.92 -24.70
C TYR A 637 -10.98 9.05 -23.79
N HIS A 638 -12.04 8.84 -23.00
CA HIS A 638 -12.32 9.74 -21.91
C HIS A 638 -11.31 9.46 -20.80
N PHE A 639 -10.06 9.90 -20.97
CA PHE A 639 -8.91 9.52 -20.14
C PHE A 639 -9.20 9.49 -18.63
N TYR A 640 -10.00 10.45 -18.16
CA TYR A 640 -10.42 10.59 -16.76
C TYR A 640 -11.59 9.70 -16.39
N HIS A 641 -12.64 9.67 -17.21
CA HIS A 641 -13.84 8.86 -16.95
C HIS A 641 -13.53 7.37 -17.11
N ASP A 642 -12.69 6.99 -18.06
CA ASP A 642 -12.23 5.62 -18.27
C ASP A 642 -11.26 5.21 -17.17
N ALA A 643 -10.31 6.05 -16.74
CA ALA A 643 -9.46 5.73 -15.58
C ALA A 643 -10.27 5.59 -14.28
N GLU A 644 -11.24 6.47 -14.05
CA GLU A 644 -12.17 6.37 -12.92
C GLU A 644 -13.05 5.12 -13.04
N THR A 645 -13.55 4.79 -14.23
CA THR A 645 -14.33 3.56 -14.49
C THR A 645 -13.47 2.31 -14.28
N LEU A 646 -12.23 2.31 -14.77
CA LEU A 646 -11.26 1.22 -14.63
C LEU A 646 -10.89 0.98 -13.16
N SER A 647 -10.74 2.05 -12.38
CA SER A 647 -10.52 1.88 -10.95
C SER A 647 -11.80 1.56 -10.18
N ARG A 648 -12.98 2.09 -10.57
CA ARG A 648 -14.27 1.61 -10.04
C ARG A 648 -14.43 0.11 -10.28
N ILE A 649 -13.91 -0.42 -11.38
CA ILE A 649 -13.87 -1.87 -11.64
C ILE A 649 -12.98 -2.63 -10.63
N GLU A 650 -11.90 -2.03 -10.12
CA GLU A 650 -11.14 -2.57 -8.97
C GLU A 650 -12.03 -2.69 -7.72
N PHE A 651 -12.84 -1.66 -7.46
CA PHE A 651 -13.71 -1.58 -6.30
C PHE A 651 -15.06 -2.28 -6.45
N ILE A 652 -15.39 -2.89 -7.60
CA ILE A 652 -16.71 -3.51 -7.83
C ILE A 652 -17.09 -4.49 -6.71
N ASN A 653 -16.13 -5.26 -6.17
CA ASN A 653 -16.41 -6.19 -5.06
C ASN A 653 -16.78 -5.47 -3.74
N GLU A 654 -16.16 -4.31 -3.48
CA GLU A 654 -16.40 -3.51 -2.27
C GLU A 654 -17.68 -2.65 -2.40
N SER A 655 -17.99 -2.20 -3.62
CA SER A 655 -19.13 -1.33 -3.92
C SER A 655 -20.38 -2.09 -4.39
N MET A 656 -20.28 -3.39 -4.67
CA MET A 656 -21.41 -4.19 -5.13
C MET A 656 -22.54 -4.13 -4.10
N ASP A 657 -23.64 -3.50 -4.49
CA ASP A 657 -24.88 -3.59 -3.73
C ASP A 657 -25.47 -4.99 -3.93
N LEU A 658 -25.09 -5.89 -3.03
CA LEU A 658 -25.52 -7.30 -3.07
C LEU A 658 -27.06 -7.44 -3.04
N VAL A 659 -27.78 -6.43 -2.55
CA VAL A 659 -29.26 -6.40 -2.59
C VAL A 659 -29.75 -6.31 -4.04
N ARG A 660 -29.09 -5.51 -4.88
CA ARG A 660 -29.44 -5.34 -6.30
C ARG A 660 -29.32 -6.66 -7.08
N PHE A 661 -28.39 -7.53 -6.68
CA PHE A 661 -28.08 -8.78 -7.39
C PHE A 661 -28.57 -10.05 -6.68
N GLU A 662 -29.35 -9.90 -5.60
CA GLU A 662 -29.83 -11.03 -4.80
C GLU A 662 -30.55 -12.07 -5.67
N LYS A 663 -31.45 -11.64 -6.56
CA LYS A 663 -32.19 -12.53 -7.46
C LYS A 663 -31.27 -13.33 -8.39
N THR A 664 -30.21 -12.70 -8.91
CA THR A 664 -29.24 -13.36 -9.80
C THR A 664 -28.44 -14.41 -9.05
N ILE A 665 -28.00 -14.11 -7.84
CA ILE A 665 -27.29 -15.05 -6.96
C ILE A 665 -28.18 -16.25 -6.66
N HIS A 666 -29.44 -16.01 -6.28
CA HIS A 666 -30.43 -17.07 -6.01
C HIS A 666 -30.68 -17.96 -7.22
N LYS A 667 -30.88 -17.34 -8.38
CA LYS A 667 -31.08 -18.07 -9.64
C LYS A 667 -29.87 -18.95 -9.95
N SER A 668 -28.65 -18.42 -9.84
CA SER A 668 -27.41 -19.19 -10.06
C SER A 668 -27.30 -20.39 -9.11
N ILE A 669 -27.60 -20.20 -7.82
CA ILE A 669 -27.62 -21.28 -6.83
C ILE A 669 -28.66 -22.35 -7.22
N SER A 670 -29.87 -21.95 -7.60
CA SER A 670 -30.95 -22.87 -7.98
C SER A 670 -30.64 -23.66 -9.24
N GLU A 671 -30.16 -23.01 -10.31
CA GLU A 671 -29.73 -23.68 -11.54
C GLU A 671 -28.61 -24.70 -11.30
N THR A 672 -27.72 -24.41 -10.34
CA THR A 672 -26.63 -25.33 -9.99
C THR A 672 -27.14 -26.52 -9.15
N LYS A 673 -28.24 -26.36 -8.41
CA LYS A 673 -28.91 -27.44 -7.66
C LYS A 673 -29.70 -28.41 -8.54
N GLU A 674 -30.28 -27.95 -9.66
CA GLU A 674 -31.19 -28.76 -10.50
C GLU A 674 -30.51 -29.99 -11.15
N LEU A 675 -29.18 -30.11 -11.08
CA LEU A 675 -28.44 -31.28 -11.55
C LEU A 675 -28.42 -32.49 -10.59
N LYS A 676 -29.10 -32.47 -9.43
CA LYS A 676 -29.47 -33.70 -8.69
C LYS A 676 -30.67 -33.49 -7.76
N LYS A 677 -31.74 -34.27 -7.98
CA LYS A 677 -32.85 -34.49 -7.03
C LYS A 677 -32.31 -35.20 -5.78
N SER A 678 -31.85 -34.46 -4.76
CA SER A 678 -31.93 -34.94 -3.39
C SER A 678 -31.81 -33.82 -2.36
N ARG A 679 -32.82 -33.80 -1.50
CA ARG A 679 -32.97 -33.11 -0.22
C ARG A 679 -33.14 -31.59 -0.27
N GLU A 680 -34.39 -31.24 0.01
CA GLU A 680 -34.92 -29.94 0.35
C GLU A 680 -33.98 -29.16 1.27
N TRP A 681 -33.73 -27.92 0.87
CA TRP A 681 -33.26 -26.91 1.78
C TRP A 681 -33.91 -25.57 1.46
N ASP A 682 -34.46 -24.97 2.51
CA ASP A 682 -35.16 -23.70 2.50
C ASP A 682 -34.14 -22.54 2.48
N VAL A 683 -33.99 -21.95 1.29
CA VAL A 683 -33.12 -20.80 1.03
C VAL A 683 -33.64 -19.54 1.78
N ASP A 684 -34.90 -19.54 2.23
CA ASP A 684 -35.47 -18.39 2.92
C ASP A 684 -34.89 -18.15 4.31
N GLU A 685 -34.29 -19.13 5.00
CA GLU A 685 -33.78 -18.93 6.38
C GLU A 685 -32.48 -18.11 6.44
N ASP A 686 -31.51 -18.36 5.55
CA ASP A 686 -30.27 -17.57 5.48
C ASP A 686 -30.54 -16.18 4.91
N CYS A 687 -31.48 -16.06 3.96
CA CYS A 687 -31.98 -14.76 3.51
C CYS A 687 -32.80 -14.04 4.58
N LYS A 688 -33.52 -14.73 5.46
CA LYS A 688 -34.15 -14.10 6.64
C LYS A 688 -33.10 -13.63 7.65
N LEU A 689 -31.94 -14.28 7.77
CA LEU A 689 -30.85 -13.82 8.63
C LEU A 689 -30.13 -12.61 8.02
N TYR A 690 -29.83 -12.65 6.72
CA TYR A 690 -29.25 -11.52 5.98
C TYR A 690 -30.22 -10.32 5.90
N ASN A 691 -31.50 -10.56 5.60
CA ASN A 691 -32.58 -9.55 5.63
C ASN A 691 -32.96 -9.09 7.05
N LYS A 692 -32.57 -9.80 8.11
CA LYS A 692 -32.62 -9.29 9.50
C LYS A 692 -31.43 -8.38 9.83
N LEU A 693 -30.29 -8.56 9.18
CA LEU A 693 -29.08 -7.76 9.36
C LEU A 693 -29.05 -6.52 8.44
N LEU A 694 -29.76 -6.54 7.32
CA LEU A 694 -29.96 -5.40 6.41
C LEU A 694 -30.60 -4.18 7.07
N PRO A 695 -31.67 -4.31 7.88
CA PRO A 695 -32.19 -3.24 8.70
C PRO A 695 -31.17 -2.75 9.71
N ALA A 696 -30.30 -3.61 10.27
CA ALA A 696 -29.25 -3.18 11.18
C ALA A 696 -28.15 -2.37 10.46
N ARG A 697 -27.77 -2.75 9.24
CA ARG A 697 -26.82 -1.99 8.40
C ARG A 697 -27.42 -0.68 7.90
N ALA A 698 -28.63 -0.71 7.36
CA ALA A 698 -29.38 0.48 6.96
C ALA A 698 -29.70 1.38 8.16
N MET A 699 -29.90 0.83 9.36
CA MET A 699 -30.08 1.59 10.60
C MET A 699 -28.73 2.13 11.12
N ILE A 700 -27.62 1.42 10.97
CA ILE A 700 -26.26 1.94 11.26
C ILE A 700 -25.91 3.06 10.29
N GLU A 701 -26.27 2.95 9.02
CA GLU A 701 -25.95 3.92 7.96
C GLU A 701 -26.90 5.12 7.98
N LYS A 702 -28.20 4.89 8.24
CA LYS A 702 -29.18 5.92 8.57
C LYS A 702 -28.82 6.60 9.88
N ASN A 703 -28.38 5.89 10.92
CA ASN A 703 -27.90 6.50 12.16
C ASN A 703 -26.57 7.23 11.97
N ARG A 704 -25.66 6.81 11.11
CA ARG A 704 -24.42 7.55 10.82
C ARG A 704 -24.67 8.86 10.07
N THR A 705 -25.72 8.87 9.25
CA THR A 705 -26.19 10.06 8.50
C THR A 705 -27.05 10.97 9.39
N ARG A 706 -27.85 10.38 10.28
CA ARG A 706 -28.72 11.04 11.25
C ARG A 706 -27.95 11.57 12.47
N LEU A 707 -26.92 10.88 12.96
CA LEU A 707 -26.01 11.31 14.04
C LEU A 707 -25.14 12.51 13.63
N LYS A 708 -24.93 12.72 12.31
CA LYS A 708 -24.29 13.93 11.78
C LYS A 708 -25.26 15.10 11.62
N ALA A 709 -26.57 14.85 11.62
CA ALA A 709 -27.61 15.86 11.41
C ALA A 709 -28.37 16.24 12.70
N GLU A 710 -28.30 15.43 13.76
CA GLU A 710 -29.20 15.50 14.92
C GLU A 710 -28.51 15.73 16.28
N GLU A 711 -27.43 16.52 16.35
CA GLU A 711 -26.91 16.95 17.66
C GLU A 711 -27.94 17.82 18.43
N LYS A 712 -28.87 18.47 17.71
CA LYS A 712 -29.94 19.31 18.27
C LYS A 712 -31.24 18.53 18.56
N THR A 713 -31.54 17.49 17.78
CA THR A 713 -32.78 16.69 17.85
C THR A 713 -32.73 15.60 18.92
N ASN A 714 -31.52 15.15 19.29
CA ASN A 714 -31.33 14.15 20.33
C ASN A 714 -31.82 14.63 21.70
N GLN A 715 -31.69 15.93 22.01
CA GLN A 715 -32.17 16.47 23.29
C GLN A 715 -33.71 16.51 23.37
N GLU A 716 -34.41 16.78 22.27
CA GLU A 716 -35.87 16.79 22.22
C GLU A 716 -36.48 15.38 22.24
N ILE A 717 -35.81 14.40 21.63
CA ILE A 717 -36.23 12.99 21.66
C ILE A 717 -35.99 12.39 23.05
N ILE A 718 -34.88 12.73 23.71
CA ILE A 718 -34.62 12.32 25.10
C ILE A 718 -35.69 12.91 26.02
N ASN A 719 -35.99 14.21 25.92
CA ASN A 719 -37.03 14.86 26.72
C ASN A 719 -38.43 14.26 26.45
N ARG A 720 -38.76 13.90 25.20
CA ARG A 720 -40.04 13.25 24.84
C ARG A 720 -40.17 11.81 25.34
N ILE A 721 -39.07 11.05 25.37
CA ILE A 721 -39.07 9.68 25.93
C ILE A 721 -39.21 9.74 27.46
N GLU A 722 -38.56 10.71 28.10
CA GLU A 722 -38.70 10.94 29.55
C GLU A 722 -40.14 11.36 29.92
N GLU A 723 -40.79 12.20 29.11
CA GLU A 723 -42.21 12.57 29.26
C GLU A 723 -43.18 11.41 28.95
N MET A 724 -43.00 10.70 27.83
CA MET A 724 -43.92 9.64 27.39
C MET A 724 -43.98 8.44 28.34
N PHE A 725 -42.88 8.16 29.05
CA PHE A 725 -42.81 7.03 29.97
C PHE A 725 -42.78 7.46 31.45
N ASN A 726 -42.86 8.76 31.73
CA ASN A 726 -42.79 9.37 33.06
C ASN A 726 -41.56 8.90 33.87
N ILE A 727 -40.43 8.71 33.18
CA ILE A 727 -39.18 8.24 33.77
C ILE A 727 -38.27 9.46 33.89
N GLY A 728 -38.31 10.12 35.05
CA GLY A 728 -37.66 11.41 35.27
C GLY A 728 -36.12 11.45 35.27
N THR A 729 -35.43 10.47 34.66
CA THR A 729 -34.05 10.57 34.12
C THR A 729 -33.56 9.22 33.60
N LEU A 730 -32.83 9.24 32.48
CA LEU A 730 -32.12 8.09 31.87
C LEU A 730 -31.24 7.27 32.85
N LYS A 731 -30.78 7.93 33.93
CA LYS A 731 -30.00 7.32 35.01
C LYS A 731 -30.77 6.23 35.78
N LYS A 732 -32.08 6.42 36.03
CA LYS A 732 -32.92 5.43 36.73
C LYS A 732 -33.20 4.18 35.89
N LEU A 733 -33.31 4.34 34.56
CA LEU A 733 -33.52 3.21 33.64
C LEU A 733 -32.28 2.30 33.60
N ASN A 734 -31.09 2.91 33.58
CA ASN A 734 -29.84 2.15 33.64
C ASN A 734 -29.62 1.45 34.99
N GLU A 735 -30.04 2.05 36.11
CA GLU A 735 -30.01 1.41 37.44
C GLU A 735 -30.95 0.19 37.54
N GLU A 736 -32.09 0.19 36.84
CA GLU A 736 -32.99 -0.96 36.78
C GLU A 736 -32.49 -2.07 35.84
N ILE A 737 -31.88 -1.70 34.71
CA ILE A 737 -31.25 -2.64 33.79
C ILE A 737 -30.05 -3.33 34.46
N GLU A 738 -29.24 -2.59 35.23
CA GLU A 738 -28.16 -3.18 36.04
C GLU A 738 -28.69 -4.16 37.11
N ARG A 739 -29.81 -3.86 37.79
CA ARG A 739 -30.45 -4.80 38.73
C ARG A 739 -30.94 -6.07 38.04
N ALA A 740 -31.54 -5.95 36.86
CA ALA A 740 -32.05 -7.09 36.09
C ALA A 740 -30.92 -7.95 35.49
N SER A 741 -29.77 -7.35 35.17
CA SER A 741 -28.60 -8.06 34.63
C SER A 741 -27.89 -8.97 35.65
N LYS A 742 -28.07 -8.72 36.95
CA LYS A 742 -27.45 -9.49 38.04
C LYS A 742 -28.22 -10.76 38.44
N THR A 743 -29.38 -11.04 37.83
CA THR A 743 -30.20 -12.23 38.14
C THR A 743 -30.69 -12.91 36.84
N THR A 744 -29.84 -13.74 36.22
CA THR A 744 -30.20 -14.60 35.07
C THR A 744 -31.00 -15.84 35.55
N PRO A 745 -31.88 -16.53 34.78
CA PRO A 745 -31.81 -16.75 33.32
C PRO A 745 -33.06 -16.52 32.45
N LEU A 746 -32.78 -16.02 31.24
CA LEU A 746 -33.63 -15.43 30.19
C LEU A 746 -34.68 -16.32 29.48
N LYS A 747 -34.91 -17.57 29.90
CA LYS A 747 -35.81 -18.49 29.15
C LYS A 747 -37.30 -18.33 29.49
N ALA A 748 -37.65 -17.91 30.71
CA ALA A 748 -39.05 -17.79 31.14
C ALA A 748 -39.74 -16.50 30.65
N THR A 749 -38.97 -15.43 30.45
CA THR A 749 -39.49 -14.10 30.07
C THR A 749 -39.95 -14.07 28.61
N PHE A 750 -39.23 -14.75 27.70
CA PHE A 750 -39.63 -14.85 26.30
C PHE A 750 -40.98 -15.58 26.11
N SER A 751 -41.25 -16.60 26.93
CA SER A 751 -42.53 -17.32 26.88
C SER A 751 -43.70 -16.50 27.42
N LYS A 752 -43.47 -15.58 28.36
CA LYS A 752 -44.53 -14.67 28.88
C LYS A 752 -44.84 -13.54 27.91
N ILE A 753 -43.84 -12.99 27.21
CA ILE A 753 -44.02 -11.92 26.21
C ILE A 753 -44.84 -12.43 25.01
N MET A 754 -44.60 -13.67 24.57
CA MET A 754 -45.38 -14.28 23.47
C MET A 754 -46.84 -14.56 23.86
N LYS A 755 -47.11 -14.88 25.13
CA LYS A 755 -48.48 -15.09 25.64
C LYS A 755 -49.26 -13.78 25.76
N PHE A 756 -48.58 -12.68 26.09
CA PHE A 756 -49.17 -11.35 26.18
C PHE A 756 -49.58 -10.81 24.81
N LYS A 757 -48.75 -10.98 23.75
CA LYS A 757 -49.09 -10.54 22.39
C LYS A 757 -50.34 -11.20 21.81
N LYS A 758 -50.59 -12.49 22.10
CA LYS A 758 -51.81 -13.20 21.65
C LYS A 758 -53.07 -12.73 22.37
N GLN A 759 -52.98 -12.34 23.64
CA GLN A 759 -54.14 -11.84 24.40
C GLN A 759 -54.50 -10.39 24.04
N THR A 760 -53.51 -9.56 23.71
CA THR A 760 -53.75 -8.16 23.30
C THR A 760 -54.37 -8.06 21.91
N ALA A 761 -54.00 -8.95 20.97
CA ALA A 761 -54.62 -9.00 19.64
C ALA A 761 -56.10 -9.43 19.67
N ALA A 762 -56.50 -10.28 20.62
CA ALA A 762 -57.89 -10.70 20.80
C ALA A 762 -58.77 -9.64 21.49
N LYS A 763 -58.19 -8.72 22.25
CA LYS A 763 -58.91 -7.59 22.89
C LYS A 763 -59.14 -6.40 21.96
N LEU A 764 -58.38 -6.27 20.88
CA LEU A 764 -58.49 -5.14 19.93
C LEU A 764 -59.59 -5.30 18.86
N LEU A 765 -60.30 -6.44 18.80
CA LEU A 765 -61.38 -6.70 17.83
C LEU A 765 -62.80 -6.63 18.41
N LYS A 766 -62.99 -6.04 19.60
CA LYS A 766 -64.33 -5.72 20.13
C LYS A 766 -64.35 -4.33 20.75
N VAL A 767 -64.58 -3.31 19.92
CA VAL A 767 -65.06 -2.01 20.41
C VAL A 767 -66.56 -1.95 20.15
N LYS A 768 -67.34 -1.75 21.22
CA LYS A 768 -68.59 -1.00 21.14
C LYS A 768 -68.54 0.15 22.15
N PRO A 769 -69.00 1.35 21.77
CA PRO A 769 -69.01 2.52 22.63
C PRO A 769 -70.28 2.56 23.46
N GLU A 770 -70.20 3.17 24.65
CA GLU A 770 -71.15 4.16 25.18
C GLU A 770 -70.68 4.50 26.60
N ASP A 771 -70.19 5.72 26.83
CA ASP A 771 -70.96 6.91 27.17
C ASP A 771 -71.64 6.82 28.54
N LYS A 772 -71.20 7.66 29.49
CA LYS A 772 -72.03 8.72 30.08
C LYS A 772 -71.37 9.35 31.32
N ASN A 773 -71.28 10.68 31.23
CA ASN A 773 -71.75 11.66 32.22
C ASN A 773 -71.31 11.50 33.68
N ASN A 774 -70.61 12.50 34.25
CA ASN A 774 -71.20 13.79 34.64
C ASN A 774 -70.15 14.70 35.31
N LYS A 775 -70.06 15.93 34.77
CA LYS A 775 -70.11 17.25 35.46
C LYS A 775 -69.34 17.44 36.76
N LYS A 776 -68.44 18.43 36.74
CA LYS A 776 -68.87 19.84 36.88
C LYS A 776 -68.33 20.68 35.73
#